data_AF-A0A061IP65-F1
#
_entry.id   AF-A0A061IP65-F1
#
_cell.length_a   1.000
_cell.length_b   1.000
_cell.length_c   1.000
_cell.angle_alpha   90.00
_cell.angle_beta   90.00
_cell.angle_gamma   90.00
#
_symmetry.space_group_name_H-M   'P 1'
#
loop_
_entity.id
_entity.type
_entity.pdbx_description
1 polymer ?
#
loop_
_entity_poly.entity_id
_entity_poly.type
_entity_poly.pdbx_seq_one_letter_code
_entity_poly.pdbx_strand_id
1 'polypeptide(L)'
;MRTPGTGRVTDCGSPTGISNFCFLYSWINSEFMAEESNEKFWQFVETVRELAVYKQTASDYSYYNLILKKAGQFLDNIHINLLKFAFSIRAHSPTIQMFQQVAAAEPPPDRCNAFVVIHRERTCKTNEIKKLLNKAASRPRPYLFEKDHKFPTVNENLPVVILYAEIGTREFAEFHRVLSKKSKNGKIAYVLRHYIKKPSSRKMLLSGYGVELAIKDTEYKALDDIQIKTTTDATTEKETEADEVQGFLFGKLKEIYSDLKDNLTIFQKYLIESSKEMTPLKVWELQDLSFQAASQIVSTPVYDAIKLMKDISQNFPIKARSLTRIAVNELMRKEIQENQKDLRDRFDIKPGDARLFINGLLVDMDVYDPFSILDMLKSEGKLMSGLKNLGFNDEDMSKFLKLNLPVWSYDYVLDIRHPSIVWVNDLENDGAYVNWPKSCWEFLKPVLHGTVPSIRRNFHNLVLFIDPAQEYTLDFISLAEFFYYNEIPLRIGFVFILSVDNEVDGAADAGAALWRAFNYIEESYDVSEAFISMIHMYQKVKGGVLTVDNVKSVLQNKAPHTDILDILGTGSKYDKRRAAGTSFYKMTGLDSLPQALYNGEPIDLTEMSTEELKGAVLEKMLDAFTYLQRDVFMGTLNDEINAIDFLMDKNNVVPRLNSLILHTEPQYLNLISSSVTAEIEDFSTFSFLDSQDKSSVIAQSMHYLTAEDDVVSAVTVWIVADFDMPSGRKLLSNALKHMETSVHTRLGIIYNPTLKINEENTVISRGILAAFLTHKNSLLRRFLRELAKEETAEAIYSGEKIKTFLNMEMDKNAFEKKYNTVGVNIFRTHQLFCQDVLKLQPGKVGIVSNGKFLGPLHEEFYVEDFHLIEKTTFSNSVEKIKDIVENMEINSKHLSDLVMKIDALVSSLPVRSSQPITLLREDH
;
A
#
# COMPACT_ATOMS: atom_id res chain seq x y z
N MET A 1 -23.12 -8.64 44.77
CA MET A 1 -22.87 -10.04 44.42
C MET A 1 -23.75 -10.46 43.25
N ARG A 2 -23.15 -10.52 42.06
CA ARG A 2 -23.33 -11.56 41.05
C ARG A 2 -21.93 -11.76 40.50
N THR A 3 -21.35 -12.92 40.74
CA THR A 3 -20.03 -13.30 40.23
C THR A 3 -19.98 -13.14 38.70
N PRO A 4 -18.90 -12.57 38.12
CA PRO A 4 -18.67 -12.69 36.69
C PRO A 4 -18.11 -14.09 36.46
N GLY A 5 -19.02 -15.04 36.24
CA GLY A 5 -18.68 -16.36 35.75
C GLY A 5 -17.88 -16.22 34.45
N THR A 6 -16.84 -17.04 34.34
CA THR A 6 -16.18 -17.40 33.09
C THR A 6 -17.22 -17.53 31.98
N GLY A 7 -16.98 -16.85 30.85
CA GLY A 7 -17.89 -16.79 29.71
C GLY A 7 -18.14 -18.16 29.09
N ARG A 8 -19.00 -18.96 29.71
CA ARG A 8 -19.79 -19.98 29.03
C ARG A 8 -20.90 -19.24 28.29
N VAL A 9 -20.96 -19.48 26.98
CA VAL A 9 -22.10 -19.17 26.13
C VAL A 9 -23.37 -19.63 26.87
N THR A 10 -24.17 -18.67 27.34
CA THR A 10 -25.34 -18.96 28.15
C THR A 10 -26.49 -19.43 27.28
N ASP A 11 -27.09 -20.53 27.72
CA ASP A 11 -28.29 -21.19 27.19
C ASP A 11 -29.42 -20.21 26.88
N CYS A 12 -29.92 -20.23 25.63
CA CYS A 12 -31.17 -19.60 25.23
C CYS A 12 -32.29 -20.64 25.23
N GLY A 13 -32.82 -20.96 26.41
CA GLY A 13 -33.98 -21.84 26.58
C GLY A 13 -35.31 -21.06 26.58
N SER A 14 -35.93 -20.87 25.42
CA SER A 14 -37.40 -20.71 25.32
C SER A 14 -37.90 -21.15 23.93
N PRO A 15 -38.95 -21.98 23.79
CA PRO A 15 -39.29 -22.63 22.51
C PRO A 15 -40.34 -21.90 21.66
N THR A 16 -40.53 -20.58 21.81
CA THR A 16 -41.54 -19.85 21.04
C THR A 16 -41.00 -18.53 20.49
N GLY A 17 -40.52 -18.60 19.24
CA GLY A 17 -40.02 -17.45 18.49
C GLY A 17 -38.63 -17.71 17.93
N ILE A 18 -38.55 -18.15 16.68
CA ILE A 18 -37.29 -18.25 15.94
C ILE A 18 -36.66 -16.85 15.93
N SER A 19 -35.59 -16.70 16.69
CA SER A 19 -34.81 -15.47 16.83
C SER A 19 -34.01 -15.27 15.54
N ASN A 20 -34.12 -14.09 14.94
CA ASN A 20 -33.45 -13.68 13.69
C ASN A 20 -31.90 -13.55 13.81
N PHE A 21 -31.25 -14.09 14.83
CA PHE A 21 -29.80 -14.02 15.00
C PHE A 21 -29.05 -14.86 13.95
N CYS A 22 -29.66 -15.91 13.42
CA CYS A 22 -29.10 -16.72 12.32
C CYS A 22 -28.67 -15.87 11.10
N PHE A 23 -29.44 -14.85 10.70
CA PHE A 23 -29.13 -14.06 9.49
C PHE A 23 -27.86 -13.22 9.63
N LEU A 24 -27.64 -12.69 10.83
CA LEU A 24 -26.49 -11.84 11.13
C LEU A 24 -25.19 -12.63 10.99
N TYR A 25 -25.17 -13.92 11.35
CA TYR A 25 -23.97 -14.75 11.22
C TYR A 25 -23.58 -15.01 9.77
N SER A 26 -24.52 -15.34 8.89
CA SER A 26 -24.19 -15.58 7.47
C SER A 26 -23.70 -14.30 6.78
N TRP A 27 -24.22 -13.14 7.17
CA TRP A 27 -23.85 -11.88 6.58
C TRP A 27 -22.55 -11.32 7.15
N ILE A 28 -22.34 -11.36 8.47
CA ILE A 28 -21.06 -10.98 9.06
C ILE A 28 -19.95 -11.91 8.54
N ASN A 29 -20.22 -13.21 8.33
CA ASN A 29 -19.26 -14.10 7.65
C ASN A 29 -19.00 -13.64 6.21
N SER A 30 -20.03 -13.34 5.43
CA SER A 30 -19.81 -12.92 4.05
C SER A 30 -19.05 -11.59 3.99
N GLU A 31 -19.39 -10.62 4.82
CA GLU A 31 -18.66 -9.34 4.89
C GLU A 31 -17.21 -9.52 5.33
N PHE A 32 -16.94 -10.39 6.31
CA PHE A 32 -15.56 -10.76 6.68
C PHE A 32 -14.81 -11.38 5.50
N MET A 33 -15.46 -12.25 4.72
CA MET A 33 -14.86 -12.83 3.52
C MET A 33 -14.64 -11.79 2.41
N ALA A 34 -15.51 -10.79 2.30
CA ALA A 34 -15.39 -9.72 1.33
C ALA A 34 -14.20 -8.81 1.62
N GLU A 35 -13.92 -8.54 2.90
CA GLU A 35 -12.70 -7.84 3.33
C GLU A 35 -11.44 -8.62 2.98
N GLU A 36 -11.47 -9.95 3.08
CA GLU A 36 -10.35 -10.81 2.68
C GLU A 36 -10.14 -10.83 1.16
N SER A 37 -11.22 -11.06 0.39
CA SER A 37 -11.23 -11.00 -1.07
C SER A 37 -12.65 -11.11 -1.62
N ASN A 38 -12.97 -10.31 -2.65
CA ASN A 38 -14.24 -10.42 -3.38
C ASN A 38 -14.47 -11.84 -3.96
N GLU A 39 -13.41 -12.57 -4.33
CA GLU A 39 -13.57 -13.95 -4.81
C GLU A 39 -14.00 -14.91 -3.70
N LYS A 40 -13.39 -14.79 -2.51
CA LYS A 40 -13.76 -15.58 -1.32
C LYS A 40 -15.20 -15.31 -0.92
N PHE A 41 -15.67 -14.05 -1.02
CA PHE A 41 -17.08 -13.71 -0.82
C PHE A 41 -17.99 -14.54 -1.73
N TRP A 42 -17.76 -14.53 -3.04
CA TRP A 42 -18.62 -15.25 -4.00
C TRP A 42 -18.52 -16.78 -3.88
N GLN A 43 -17.35 -17.32 -3.58
CA GLN A 43 -17.16 -18.75 -3.29
C GLN A 43 -17.96 -19.18 -2.04
N PHE A 44 -17.91 -18.36 -0.98
CA PHE A 44 -18.69 -18.58 0.22
C PHE A 44 -20.20 -18.51 -0.09
N VAL A 45 -20.65 -17.48 -0.79
CA VAL A 45 -22.06 -17.28 -1.21
C VAL A 45 -22.59 -18.48 -2.01
N GLU A 46 -21.82 -19.02 -2.95
CA GLU A 46 -22.19 -20.23 -3.71
C GLU A 46 -22.30 -21.46 -2.80
N THR A 47 -21.42 -21.58 -1.80
CA THR A 47 -21.44 -22.69 -0.82
C THR A 47 -22.65 -22.63 0.09
N VAL A 48 -23.11 -21.42 0.45
CA VAL A 48 -24.25 -21.20 1.36
C VAL A 48 -25.56 -20.85 0.63
N ARG A 49 -25.61 -21.01 -0.70
CA ARG A 49 -26.74 -20.58 -1.54
C ARG A 49 -28.11 -21.12 -1.11
N GLU A 50 -28.15 -22.35 -0.59
CA GLU A 50 -29.37 -23.03 -0.14
C GLU A 50 -29.19 -23.63 1.25
N LEU A 51 -29.29 -22.79 2.29
CA LEU A 51 -29.29 -23.22 3.70
C LEU A 51 -30.66 -23.12 4.37
N ALA A 52 -31.72 -22.84 3.61
CA ALA A 52 -33.07 -22.63 4.11
C ALA A 52 -33.61 -23.77 5.01
N VAL A 53 -33.18 -25.02 4.77
CA VAL A 53 -33.62 -26.20 5.53
C VAL A 53 -33.08 -26.20 6.97
N TYR A 54 -31.86 -25.70 7.18
CA TYR A 54 -31.23 -25.63 8.51
C TYR A 54 -31.68 -24.39 9.31
N LYS A 55 -32.22 -23.36 8.64
CA LYS A 55 -32.76 -22.15 9.28
C LYS A 55 -34.05 -22.40 10.09
N GLN A 56 -34.86 -23.37 9.67
CA GLN A 56 -36.17 -23.60 10.30
C GLN A 56 -36.13 -24.54 11.51
N THR A 57 -35.04 -25.28 11.69
CA THR A 57 -34.95 -26.39 12.65
C THR A 57 -33.84 -26.25 13.69
N ALA A 58 -32.84 -25.37 13.48
CA ALA A 58 -31.66 -25.27 14.34
C ALA A 58 -31.68 -24.04 15.27
N SER A 59 -30.99 -24.13 16.40
CA SER A 59 -30.74 -22.99 17.30
C SER A 59 -29.71 -22.02 16.69
N ASP A 60 -29.72 -20.76 17.15
CA ASP A 60 -28.74 -19.75 16.72
C ASP A 60 -27.29 -20.22 16.90
N TYR A 61 -26.99 -20.96 17.98
CA TYR A 61 -25.67 -21.54 18.25
C TYR A 61 -25.29 -22.65 17.26
N SER A 62 -26.24 -23.53 16.92
CA SER A 62 -26.02 -24.58 15.92
C SER A 62 -25.79 -23.97 14.53
N TYR A 63 -26.52 -22.91 14.18
CA TYR A 63 -26.33 -22.19 12.93
C TYR A 63 -24.96 -21.49 12.88
N TYR A 64 -24.56 -20.82 13.96
CA TYR A 64 -23.23 -20.22 14.11
C TYR A 64 -22.10 -21.23 13.85
N ASN A 65 -22.16 -22.41 14.48
CA ASN A 65 -21.14 -23.46 14.28
C ASN A 65 -21.16 -24.03 12.86
N LEU A 66 -22.33 -24.15 12.24
CA LEU A 66 -22.45 -24.58 10.84
C LEU A 66 -21.76 -23.58 9.91
N ILE A 67 -22.01 -22.28 10.08
CA ILE A 67 -21.39 -21.28 9.22
C ILE A 67 -19.89 -21.18 9.47
N LEU A 68 -19.42 -21.25 10.73
CA LEU A 68 -17.99 -21.34 11.01
C LEU A 68 -17.32 -22.53 10.33
N LYS A 69 -17.98 -23.70 10.32
CA LYS A 69 -17.48 -24.89 9.62
C LYS A 69 -17.43 -24.69 8.09
N LYS A 70 -18.37 -23.94 7.52
CA LYS A 70 -18.36 -23.58 6.09
C LYS A 70 -17.28 -22.54 5.78
N ALA A 71 -17.09 -21.55 6.65
CA ALA A 71 -16.05 -20.54 6.55
C ALA A 71 -14.65 -21.16 6.63
N GLY A 72 -14.45 -22.15 7.50
CA GLY A 72 -13.16 -22.86 7.63
C GLY A 72 -12.76 -23.74 6.43
N GLN A 73 -13.56 -23.75 5.35
CA GLN A 73 -13.12 -24.32 4.06
C GLN A 73 -12.24 -23.33 3.28
N PHE A 74 -12.33 -22.04 3.59
CA PHE A 74 -11.65 -20.94 2.88
C PHE A 74 -10.67 -20.15 3.76
N LEU A 75 -10.77 -20.32 5.08
CA LEU A 75 -9.94 -19.62 6.07
C LEU A 75 -9.07 -20.61 6.84
N ASP A 76 -7.87 -20.17 7.20
CA ASP A 76 -6.99 -20.90 8.09
C ASP A 76 -7.46 -20.77 9.57
N ASN A 77 -6.77 -21.46 10.48
CA ASN A 77 -7.14 -21.47 11.89
C ASN A 77 -6.98 -20.09 12.57
N ILE A 78 -6.05 -19.25 12.12
CA ILE A 78 -5.83 -17.90 12.66
C ILE A 78 -7.01 -17.01 12.29
N HIS A 79 -7.37 -16.95 11.00
CA HIS A 79 -8.48 -16.13 10.52
C HIS A 79 -9.82 -16.63 11.06
N ILE A 80 -10.01 -17.95 11.30
CA ILE A 80 -11.20 -18.46 12.00
C ILE A 80 -11.31 -17.90 13.42
N ASN A 81 -10.21 -17.77 14.15
CA ASN A 81 -10.24 -17.21 15.51
C ASN A 81 -10.49 -15.68 15.48
N LEU A 82 -9.92 -14.97 14.51
CA LEU A 82 -10.21 -13.55 14.28
C LEU A 82 -11.68 -13.34 13.88
N LEU A 83 -12.24 -14.24 13.09
CA LEU A 83 -13.65 -14.23 12.73
C LEU A 83 -14.55 -14.42 13.97
N LYS A 84 -14.20 -15.30 14.92
CA LYS A 84 -14.90 -15.41 16.22
C LYS A 84 -14.81 -14.11 17.02
N PHE A 85 -13.67 -13.43 16.97
CA PHE A 85 -13.51 -12.12 17.61
C PHE A 85 -14.39 -11.06 16.94
N ALA A 86 -14.40 -10.99 15.61
CA ALA A 86 -15.27 -10.13 14.81
C ALA A 86 -16.76 -10.36 15.12
N PHE A 87 -17.19 -11.61 15.32
CA PHE A 87 -18.55 -11.93 15.79
C PHE A 87 -18.86 -11.36 17.16
N SER A 88 -17.89 -11.42 18.07
CA SER A 88 -18.06 -10.98 19.47
C SER A 88 -18.18 -9.46 19.57
N ILE A 89 -17.42 -8.73 18.75
CA ILE A 89 -17.47 -7.26 18.68
C ILE A 89 -18.48 -6.72 17.65
N ARG A 90 -19.07 -7.60 16.84
CA ARG A 90 -20.07 -7.29 15.81
C ARG A 90 -19.61 -6.32 14.72
N ALA A 91 -18.33 -6.39 14.36
CA ALA A 91 -17.63 -5.46 13.47
C ALA A 91 -18.39 -5.12 12.17
N HIS A 92 -18.97 -6.12 11.48
CA HIS A 92 -19.62 -5.90 10.17
C HIS A 92 -21.13 -5.56 10.23
N SER A 93 -21.70 -5.40 11.43
CA SER A 93 -23.12 -5.04 11.56
C SER A 93 -23.49 -3.66 10.98
N PRO A 94 -22.64 -2.62 11.09
CA PRO A 94 -22.90 -1.33 10.45
C PRO A 94 -22.99 -1.42 8.92
N THR A 95 -22.10 -2.18 8.26
CA THR A 95 -22.11 -2.40 6.81
C THR A 95 -23.43 -3.03 6.35
N ILE A 96 -23.91 -4.04 7.08
CA ILE A 96 -25.19 -4.67 6.83
C ILE A 96 -26.34 -3.67 6.96
N GLN A 97 -26.31 -2.85 8.01
CA GLN A 97 -27.34 -1.85 8.27
C GLN A 97 -27.36 -0.75 7.19
N MET A 98 -26.19 -0.38 6.65
CA MET A 98 -26.08 0.53 5.51
C MET A 98 -26.87 -0.01 4.31
N PHE A 99 -26.71 -1.30 3.95
CA PHE A 99 -27.49 -1.89 2.85
C PHE A 99 -29.00 -1.90 3.11
N GLN A 100 -29.43 -2.10 4.36
CA GLN A 100 -30.86 -1.99 4.71
C GLN A 100 -31.39 -0.57 4.54
N GLN A 101 -30.61 0.46 4.91
CA GLN A 101 -30.99 1.86 4.71
C GLN A 101 -31.05 2.23 3.24
N VAL A 102 -30.09 1.76 2.43
CA VAL A 102 -30.10 1.92 0.98
C VAL A 102 -31.35 1.27 0.37
N ALA A 103 -31.71 0.07 0.81
CA ALA A 103 -32.92 -0.61 0.36
C ALA A 103 -34.22 0.09 0.82
N ALA A 104 -34.20 0.82 1.94
CA ALA A 104 -35.34 1.63 2.37
C ALA A 104 -35.56 2.86 1.47
N ALA A 105 -34.49 3.44 0.92
CA ALA A 105 -34.58 4.51 -0.07
C ALA A 105 -35.05 3.99 -1.45
N GLU A 106 -34.77 2.73 -1.77
CA GLU A 106 -35.22 2.04 -2.99
C GLU A 106 -36.19 0.88 -2.69
N PRO A 107 -37.43 1.17 -2.24
CA PRO A 107 -38.31 0.12 -1.71
C PRO A 107 -38.65 -0.96 -2.75
N PRO A 108 -38.76 -2.23 -2.35
CA PRO A 108 -39.13 -3.32 -3.24
C PRO A 108 -40.53 -3.11 -3.84
N PRO A 109 -40.84 -3.72 -5.00
CA PRO A 109 -42.21 -3.89 -5.45
C PRO A 109 -43.05 -4.68 -4.43
N ASP A 110 -44.37 -4.47 -4.46
CA ASP A 110 -45.29 -5.09 -3.49
C ASP A 110 -45.13 -6.62 -3.43
N ARG A 111 -45.09 -7.14 -2.18
CA ARG A 111 -45.04 -8.58 -1.83
C ARG A 111 -43.74 -9.33 -2.13
N CYS A 112 -42.63 -8.68 -2.46
CA CYS A 112 -41.37 -9.39 -2.76
C CYS A 112 -40.50 -9.65 -1.52
N ASN A 113 -39.80 -10.79 -1.47
CA ASN A 113 -38.79 -11.10 -0.44
C ASN A 113 -37.37 -10.79 -0.94
N ALA A 114 -37.15 -10.94 -2.25
CA ALA A 114 -35.96 -10.50 -2.97
C ALA A 114 -36.41 -9.76 -4.24
N PHE A 115 -35.62 -8.78 -4.67
CA PHE A 115 -35.93 -8.00 -5.87
C PHE A 115 -34.65 -7.56 -6.58
N VAL A 116 -34.77 -7.28 -7.87
CA VAL A 116 -33.67 -6.87 -8.74
C VAL A 116 -33.92 -5.45 -9.23
N VAL A 117 -32.89 -4.62 -9.18
CA VAL A 117 -32.88 -3.26 -9.71
C VAL A 117 -31.99 -3.19 -10.96
N ILE A 118 -32.55 -2.74 -12.07
CA ILE A 118 -31.86 -2.53 -13.35
C ILE A 118 -32.07 -1.07 -13.76
N HIS A 119 -31.04 -0.24 -13.56
CA HIS A 119 -31.05 1.18 -13.91
C HIS A 119 -32.35 1.88 -13.46
N ARG A 120 -32.61 1.87 -12.14
CA ARG A 120 -33.79 2.40 -11.42
C ARG A 120 -35.08 1.59 -11.47
N GLU A 121 -35.21 0.63 -12.38
CA GLU A 121 -36.43 -0.17 -12.51
C GLU A 121 -36.34 -1.50 -11.76
N ARG A 122 -37.45 -1.89 -11.14
CA ARG A 122 -37.49 -2.93 -10.11
C ARG A 122 -38.36 -4.09 -10.56
N THR A 123 -37.88 -5.31 -10.41
CA THR A 123 -38.68 -6.51 -10.66
C THR A 123 -38.41 -7.59 -9.62
N CYS A 124 -39.44 -8.39 -9.36
CA CYS A 124 -39.36 -9.58 -8.51
C CYS A 124 -39.55 -10.87 -9.30
N LYS A 125 -39.54 -10.79 -10.64
CA LYS A 125 -39.71 -11.95 -11.52
C LYS A 125 -38.49 -12.11 -12.40
N THR A 126 -37.92 -13.31 -12.39
CA THR A 126 -36.76 -13.65 -13.23
C THR A 126 -37.04 -13.50 -14.74
N ASN A 127 -38.30 -13.69 -15.16
CA ASN A 127 -38.73 -13.57 -16.56
C ASN A 127 -38.67 -12.13 -17.11
N GLU A 128 -38.82 -11.12 -16.26
CA GLU A 128 -38.85 -9.70 -16.68
C GLU A 128 -37.45 -9.10 -16.85
N ILE A 129 -36.43 -9.72 -16.24
CA ILE A 129 -35.02 -9.28 -16.30
C ILE A 129 -34.55 -9.08 -17.75
N LYS A 130 -34.91 -10.00 -18.67
CA LYS A 130 -34.55 -9.87 -20.09
C LYS A 130 -35.17 -8.62 -20.75
N LYS A 131 -36.42 -8.31 -20.41
CA LYS A 131 -37.13 -7.14 -20.97
C LYS A 131 -36.54 -5.83 -20.46
N LEU A 132 -36.19 -5.76 -19.17
CA LEU A 132 -35.60 -4.58 -18.56
C LEU A 132 -34.17 -4.31 -19.04
N LEU A 133 -33.37 -5.36 -19.24
CA LEU A 133 -32.01 -5.24 -19.78
C LEU A 133 -31.98 -4.59 -21.17
N ASN A 134 -32.93 -4.93 -22.05
CA ASN A 134 -33.01 -4.33 -23.39
C ASN A 134 -33.26 -2.82 -23.36
N LYS A 135 -33.89 -2.30 -22.29
CA LYS A 135 -34.15 -0.87 -22.09
C LYS A 135 -33.10 -0.18 -21.22
N ALA A 136 -32.10 -0.90 -20.69
CA ALA A 136 -31.15 -0.37 -19.71
C ALA A 136 -30.28 0.76 -20.28
N ALA A 137 -29.86 0.68 -21.55
CA ALA A 137 -29.04 1.70 -22.20
C ALA A 137 -29.73 3.08 -22.27
N SER A 138 -31.07 3.13 -22.24
CA SER A 138 -31.83 4.38 -22.26
C SER A 138 -31.96 5.06 -20.89
N ARG A 139 -31.41 4.45 -19.83
CA ARG A 139 -31.59 4.86 -18.43
C ARG A 139 -30.25 5.17 -17.78
N PRO A 140 -30.19 6.13 -16.84
CA PRO A 140 -28.95 6.47 -16.16
C PRO A 140 -28.39 5.26 -15.41
N ARG A 141 -27.09 5.05 -15.54
CA ARG A 141 -26.36 3.99 -14.83
C ARG A 141 -26.44 4.25 -13.32
N PRO A 142 -26.77 3.23 -12.49
CA PRO A 142 -26.82 3.40 -11.04
C PRO A 142 -25.42 3.61 -10.47
N TYR A 143 -25.33 4.43 -9.42
CA TYR A 143 -24.13 4.57 -8.62
C TYR A 143 -23.87 3.30 -7.81
N LEU A 144 -22.63 2.82 -7.82
CA LEU A 144 -22.19 1.67 -7.04
C LEU A 144 -21.36 2.18 -5.85
N PHE A 145 -21.70 1.70 -4.66
CA PHE A 145 -20.95 2.00 -3.44
C PHE A 145 -19.66 1.19 -3.41
N GLU A 146 -18.66 1.68 -2.68
CA GLU A 146 -17.37 1.00 -2.52
C GLU A 146 -17.52 -0.40 -1.91
N LYS A 147 -18.40 -0.53 -0.90
CA LYS A 147 -18.71 -1.82 -0.25
C LYS A 147 -19.64 -2.73 -1.07
N ASP A 148 -20.07 -2.34 -2.29
CA ASP A 148 -20.93 -3.21 -3.10
C ASP A 148 -20.18 -4.44 -3.62
N HIS A 149 -20.77 -5.61 -3.40
CA HIS A 149 -20.21 -6.89 -3.85
C HIS A 149 -20.47 -7.10 -5.35
N LYS A 150 -19.46 -6.84 -6.18
CA LYS A 150 -19.51 -7.01 -7.64
C LYS A 150 -19.11 -8.42 -8.03
N PHE A 151 -19.95 -9.12 -8.79
CA PHE A 151 -19.59 -10.42 -9.35
C PHE A 151 -18.46 -10.26 -10.38
N PRO A 152 -17.46 -11.15 -10.41
CA PRO A 152 -16.35 -11.04 -11.36
C PRO A 152 -16.84 -10.90 -12.81
N THR A 153 -16.44 -9.80 -13.47
CA THR A 153 -16.77 -9.51 -14.87
C THR A 153 -15.58 -8.89 -15.59
N VAL A 154 -15.41 -9.23 -16.87
CA VAL A 154 -14.30 -8.77 -17.73
C VAL A 154 -14.52 -7.36 -18.28
N ASN A 155 -15.77 -6.88 -18.35
CA ASN A 155 -16.12 -5.60 -18.95
C ASN A 155 -16.86 -4.68 -17.96
N GLU A 156 -16.36 -3.47 -17.81
CA GLU A 156 -16.97 -2.45 -16.93
C GLU A 156 -18.15 -1.71 -17.57
N ASN A 157 -18.25 -1.70 -18.91
CA ASN A 157 -19.33 -1.03 -19.65
C ASN A 157 -20.60 -1.89 -19.84
N LEU A 158 -20.84 -2.81 -18.91
CA LEU A 158 -22.02 -3.68 -18.93
C LEU A 158 -23.21 -3.05 -18.18
N PRO A 159 -24.46 -3.35 -18.59
CA PRO A 159 -25.64 -2.96 -17.83
C PRO A 159 -25.57 -3.50 -16.40
N VAL A 160 -25.79 -2.61 -15.42
CA VAL A 160 -25.67 -2.93 -13.99
C VAL A 160 -26.98 -3.52 -13.48
N VAL A 161 -26.89 -4.65 -12.79
CA VAL A 161 -28.01 -5.39 -12.21
C VAL A 161 -27.72 -5.65 -10.74
N ILE A 162 -28.50 -5.03 -9.86
CA ILE A 162 -28.33 -5.11 -8.41
C ILE A 162 -29.41 -6.03 -7.84
N LEU A 163 -29.00 -7.11 -7.17
CA LEU A 163 -29.89 -8.02 -6.45
C LEU A 163 -29.93 -7.63 -4.98
N TYR A 164 -31.13 -7.35 -4.49
CA TYR A 164 -31.44 -7.21 -3.07
C TYR A 164 -32.05 -8.50 -2.59
N ALA A 165 -31.30 -9.27 -1.80
CA ALA A 165 -31.76 -10.56 -1.33
C ALA A 165 -31.11 -10.97 0.00
N GLU A 166 -31.73 -11.97 0.62
CA GLU A 166 -31.21 -12.63 1.80
C GLU A 166 -30.50 -13.94 1.42
N ILE A 167 -29.21 -14.03 1.72
CA ILE A 167 -28.37 -15.21 1.43
C ILE A 167 -28.95 -16.47 2.12
N GLY A 168 -28.93 -17.58 1.37
CA GLY A 168 -29.39 -18.89 1.84
C GLY A 168 -30.90 -19.13 1.72
N THR A 169 -31.66 -18.18 1.15
CA THR A 169 -33.09 -18.35 0.81
C THR A 169 -33.26 -18.97 -0.58
N ARG A 170 -34.43 -19.58 -0.83
CA ARG A 170 -34.73 -20.20 -2.14
C ARG A 170 -34.84 -19.15 -3.24
N GLU A 171 -35.47 -18.02 -2.93
CA GLU A 171 -35.62 -16.89 -3.85
C GLU A 171 -34.26 -16.32 -4.26
N PHE A 172 -33.33 -16.19 -3.31
CA PHE A 172 -31.95 -15.80 -3.61
C PHE A 172 -31.30 -16.78 -4.60
N ALA A 173 -31.37 -18.09 -4.34
CA ALA A 173 -30.75 -19.10 -5.19
C ALA A 173 -31.28 -19.07 -6.64
N GLU A 174 -32.59 -18.85 -6.82
CA GLU A 174 -33.22 -18.73 -8.14
C GLU A 174 -32.69 -17.51 -8.93
N PHE A 175 -32.66 -16.33 -8.30
CA PHE A 175 -32.13 -15.12 -8.93
C PHE A 175 -30.63 -15.24 -9.20
N HIS A 176 -29.88 -15.71 -8.20
CA HIS A 176 -28.43 -15.85 -8.28
C HIS A 176 -28.03 -16.75 -9.44
N ARG A 177 -28.68 -17.91 -9.63
CA ARG A 177 -28.41 -18.83 -10.75
C ARG A 177 -28.61 -18.18 -12.13
N VAL A 178 -29.62 -17.33 -12.27
CA VAL A 178 -29.92 -16.63 -13.53
C VAL A 178 -28.92 -15.51 -13.78
N LEU A 179 -28.62 -14.72 -12.75
CA LEU A 179 -27.73 -13.56 -12.83
C LEU A 179 -26.27 -13.98 -12.98
N SER A 180 -25.79 -14.94 -12.21
CA SER A 180 -24.42 -15.46 -12.31
C SER A 180 -24.14 -16.04 -13.70
N LYS A 181 -25.09 -16.82 -14.27
CA LYS A 181 -24.98 -17.33 -15.65
C LYS A 181 -24.94 -16.20 -16.69
N LYS A 182 -25.68 -15.11 -16.50
CA LYS A 182 -25.64 -13.95 -17.41
C LYS A 182 -24.34 -13.16 -17.26
N SER A 183 -23.84 -13.00 -16.04
CA SER A 183 -22.59 -12.32 -15.70
C SER A 183 -21.39 -13.07 -16.29
N LYS A 184 -21.31 -14.40 -16.10
CA LYS A 184 -20.28 -15.27 -16.70
C LYS A 184 -20.25 -15.23 -18.22
N ASN A 185 -21.39 -14.99 -18.86
CA ASN A 185 -21.49 -14.80 -20.31
C ASN A 185 -21.17 -13.35 -20.77
N GLY A 186 -20.69 -12.48 -19.88
CA GLY A 186 -20.31 -11.10 -20.19
C GLY A 186 -21.48 -10.19 -20.58
N LYS A 187 -22.71 -10.46 -20.12
CA LYS A 187 -23.90 -9.70 -20.53
C LYS A 187 -24.34 -8.63 -19.54
N ILE A 188 -23.97 -8.76 -18.27
CA ILE A 188 -24.40 -7.87 -17.18
C ILE A 188 -23.26 -7.71 -16.18
N ALA A 189 -23.23 -6.57 -15.48
CA ALA A 189 -22.50 -6.39 -14.25
C ALA A 189 -23.44 -6.71 -13.08
N TYR A 190 -23.22 -7.86 -12.42
CA TYR A 190 -24.08 -8.34 -11.34
C TYR A 190 -23.54 -7.89 -9.97
N VAL A 191 -24.39 -7.29 -9.15
CA VAL A 191 -24.07 -6.81 -7.80
C VAL A 191 -25.04 -7.41 -6.79
N LEU A 192 -24.55 -7.80 -5.61
CA LEU A 192 -25.37 -8.28 -4.49
C LEU A 192 -25.37 -7.28 -3.33
N ARG A 193 -26.56 -6.89 -2.87
CA ARG A 193 -26.78 -6.10 -1.65
C ARG A 193 -27.61 -6.91 -0.66
N HIS A 194 -27.21 -6.89 0.61
CA HIS A 194 -27.92 -7.58 1.68
C HIS A 194 -29.28 -6.94 1.94
N TYR A 195 -30.36 -7.72 1.91
CA TYR A 195 -31.73 -7.21 2.11
C TYR A 195 -32.58 -8.19 2.92
N ILE A 196 -33.33 -7.66 3.89
CA ILE A 196 -34.39 -8.37 4.61
C ILE A 196 -35.68 -7.54 4.56
N LYS A 197 -36.78 -8.20 4.21
CA LYS A 197 -38.10 -7.55 4.12
C LYS A 197 -38.68 -7.12 5.48
N LYS A 198 -38.49 -7.94 6.52
CA LYS A 198 -39.04 -7.71 7.86
C LYS A 198 -37.92 -7.84 8.91
N PRO A 199 -37.19 -6.75 9.20
CA PRO A 199 -36.22 -6.75 10.28
C PRO A 199 -36.91 -6.98 11.62
N SER A 200 -36.22 -7.60 12.57
CA SER A 200 -36.72 -7.79 13.93
C SER A 200 -36.84 -6.44 14.66
N SER A 201 -37.82 -6.33 15.55
CA SER A 201 -37.95 -5.16 16.43
C SER A 201 -36.91 -5.13 17.57
N ARG A 202 -36.17 -6.22 17.77
CA ARG A 202 -35.14 -6.32 18.81
C ARG A 202 -33.95 -5.43 18.46
N LYS A 203 -33.63 -4.49 19.35
CA LYS A 203 -32.44 -3.64 19.23
C LYS A 203 -31.16 -4.46 19.41
N MET A 204 -30.11 -4.06 18.69
CA MET A 204 -28.80 -4.68 18.74
C MET A 204 -28.06 -4.28 20.02
N LEU A 205 -27.53 -5.26 20.78
CA LEU A 205 -26.62 -5.00 21.90
C LEU A 205 -25.22 -4.71 21.36
N LEU A 206 -24.59 -3.63 21.79
CA LEU A 206 -23.25 -3.24 21.36
C LEU A 206 -22.19 -3.83 22.31
N SER A 207 -20.96 -3.96 21.81
CA SER A 207 -19.76 -4.38 22.54
C SER A 207 -18.58 -3.51 22.10
N GLY A 208 -17.44 -3.61 22.80
CA GLY A 208 -16.25 -2.81 22.51
C GLY A 208 -16.14 -1.49 23.27
N TYR A 209 -16.92 -1.31 24.33
CA TYR A 209 -16.84 -0.14 25.22
C TYR A 209 -16.45 -0.54 26.65
N GLY A 210 -15.78 0.37 27.36
CA GLY A 210 -15.53 0.26 28.80
C GLY A 210 -16.62 0.97 29.62
N VAL A 211 -16.84 0.52 30.84
CA VAL A 211 -17.69 1.23 31.82
C VAL A 211 -16.81 1.59 33.00
N GLU A 212 -16.76 2.89 33.30
CA GLU A 212 -16.06 3.41 34.46
C GLU A 212 -17.05 3.73 35.59
N LEU A 213 -16.72 3.33 36.81
CA LEU A 213 -17.39 3.78 38.03
C LEU A 213 -16.46 4.74 38.76
N ALA A 214 -16.46 6.00 38.35
CA ALA A 214 -15.64 7.04 38.95
C ALA A 214 -16.11 7.35 40.38
N ILE A 215 -15.19 7.27 41.35
CA ILE A 215 -15.46 7.64 42.74
C ILE A 215 -15.43 9.16 42.85
N LYS A 216 -16.59 9.78 43.06
CA LYS A 216 -16.72 11.25 43.09
C LYS A 216 -16.14 11.90 44.34
N ASP A 217 -16.29 11.26 45.51
CA ASP A 217 -15.78 11.77 46.78
C ASP A 217 -14.68 10.84 47.31
N THR A 218 -13.42 11.20 47.07
CA THR A 218 -12.23 10.51 47.61
C THR A 218 -11.68 11.17 48.88
N GLU A 219 -12.16 12.37 49.25
CA GLU A 219 -11.49 13.25 50.23
C GLU A 219 -12.23 13.49 51.57
N TYR A 220 -13.47 13.03 51.78
CA TYR A 220 -14.23 13.39 52.98
C TYR A 220 -14.57 12.21 53.91
N LYS A 221 -13.57 11.58 54.53
CA LYS A 221 -13.73 10.84 55.82
C LYS A 221 -12.42 10.76 56.63
N ALA A 222 -11.62 11.81 56.65
CA ALA A 222 -10.73 12.05 57.78
C ALA A 222 -11.50 12.95 58.75
N LEU A 223 -11.61 12.54 60.03
CA LEU A 223 -12.34 13.18 61.14
C LEU A 223 -13.78 12.67 61.35
N ASP A 224 -13.92 11.53 62.03
CA ASP A 224 -14.54 11.49 63.38
C ASP A 224 -14.56 10.05 63.91
N ASP A 225 -13.68 9.79 64.88
CA ASP A 225 -13.80 8.65 65.79
C ASP A 225 -15.03 8.89 66.70
N ILE A 226 -16.22 8.44 66.29
CA ILE A 226 -17.39 8.40 67.18
C ILE A 226 -18.08 7.04 67.10
N GLN A 227 -17.80 6.24 68.15
CA GLN A 227 -18.61 5.21 68.79
C GLN A 227 -19.59 4.38 67.92
N ILE A 228 -19.18 3.12 67.74
CA ILE A 228 -19.99 2.00 67.24
C ILE A 228 -21.22 1.81 68.13
N LYS A 229 -22.42 1.94 67.55
CA LYS A 229 -23.63 1.31 68.07
C LYS A 229 -23.92 0.03 67.28
N THR A 230 -24.01 -1.07 68.01
CA THR A 230 -24.42 -2.38 67.57
C THR A 230 -25.90 -2.40 67.17
N THR A 231 -26.19 -2.80 65.93
CA THR A 231 -27.49 -3.35 65.55
C THR A 231 -27.29 -4.56 64.68
N THR A 232 -27.65 -5.70 65.25
CA THR A 232 -27.88 -6.99 64.59
C THR A 232 -29.01 -6.86 63.56
N ASP A 233 -28.82 -7.39 62.35
CA ASP A 233 -29.78 -8.34 61.77
C ASP A 233 -29.17 -9.06 60.56
N ALA A 234 -29.26 -10.39 60.62
CA ALA A 234 -28.69 -11.33 59.67
C ALA A 234 -29.78 -11.88 58.75
N THR A 235 -29.53 -11.88 57.44
CA THR A 235 -30.08 -12.87 56.51
C THR A 235 -28.95 -13.44 55.67
N THR A 236 -28.59 -14.67 56.00
CA THR A 236 -27.55 -15.49 55.40
C THR A 236 -27.92 -15.99 54.01
N GLU A 237 -27.12 -15.66 52.99
CA GLU A 237 -26.95 -16.49 51.79
C GLU A 237 -25.54 -17.10 51.83
N LYS A 238 -25.46 -18.42 51.64
CA LYS A 238 -24.21 -19.20 51.64
C LYS A 238 -23.51 -19.02 50.29
N GLU A 239 -22.51 -18.16 50.21
CA GLU A 239 -21.52 -18.18 49.14
C GLU A 239 -20.21 -18.83 49.61
N THR A 240 -19.61 -19.58 48.69
CA THR A 240 -18.43 -20.44 48.78
C THR A 240 -17.25 -19.86 49.58
N GLU A 241 -16.74 -20.64 50.54
CA GLU A 241 -15.60 -20.28 51.40
C GLU A 241 -14.35 -20.00 50.55
N ALA A 242 -13.86 -18.76 50.58
CA ALA A 242 -12.52 -18.42 50.12
C ALA A 242 -11.51 -18.73 51.24
N ASP A 243 -10.50 -19.54 50.95
CA ASP A 243 -9.50 -20.02 51.92
C ASP A 243 -8.53 -18.93 52.41
N GLU A 244 -8.40 -17.83 51.66
CA GLU A 244 -7.52 -16.70 52.01
C GLU A 244 -8.29 -15.38 52.02
N VAL A 245 -8.31 -14.71 53.17
CA VAL A 245 -8.97 -13.40 53.36
C VAL A 245 -8.00 -12.45 54.06
N GLN A 246 -7.66 -11.33 53.42
CA GLN A 246 -6.70 -10.31 53.90
C GLN A 246 -5.31 -10.86 54.31
N GLY A 247 -4.80 -11.91 53.64
CA GLY A 247 -3.50 -12.54 53.93
C GLY A 247 -3.52 -13.58 55.05
N PHE A 248 -4.70 -13.91 55.59
CA PHE A 248 -4.88 -15.02 56.53
C PHE A 248 -5.39 -16.26 55.80
N LEU A 249 -4.66 -17.37 55.92
CA LEU A 249 -5.07 -18.69 55.43
C LEU A 249 -6.01 -19.34 56.44
N PHE A 250 -7.31 -19.10 56.29
CA PHE A 250 -8.33 -19.58 57.21
C PHE A 250 -8.45 -21.11 57.21
N GLY A 251 -8.13 -21.78 56.09
CA GLY A 251 -8.04 -23.24 56.03
C GLY A 251 -7.03 -23.80 57.04
N LYS A 252 -5.78 -23.33 57.01
CA LYS A 252 -4.73 -23.74 57.96
C LYS A 252 -5.02 -23.30 59.40
N LEU A 253 -5.58 -22.11 59.60
CA LEU A 253 -5.90 -21.59 60.94
C LEU A 253 -7.01 -22.40 61.63
N LYS A 254 -8.01 -22.85 60.87
CA LYS A 254 -9.09 -23.73 61.37
C LYS A 254 -8.61 -25.16 61.68
N GLU A 255 -7.53 -25.61 61.03
CA GLU A 255 -6.86 -26.89 61.33
C GLU A 255 -5.99 -26.83 62.59
N ILE A 256 -5.22 -25.75 62.77
CA ILE A 256 -4.29 -25.58 63.90
C ILE A 256 -5.03 -25.24 65.20
N TYR A 257 -6.12 -24.47 65.13
CA TYR A 257 -6.91 -24.06 66.29
C TYR A 257 -8.36 -24.54 66.15
N SER A 258 -8.58 -25.84 66.39
CA SER A 258 -9.90 -26.48 66.29
C SER A 258 -10.96 -25.87 67.21
N ASP A 259 -10.53 -25.36 68.36
CA ASP A 259 -11.40 -24.91 69.46
C ASP A 259 -11.96 -23.50 69.21
N LEU A 260 -11.37 -22.77 68.26
CA LEU A 260 -11.68 -21.39 67.91
C LEU A 260 -12.37 -21.28 66.54
N LYS A 261 -12.86 -22.39 65.98
CA LYS A 261 -13.49 -22.41 64.64
C LYS A 261 -14.62 -21.39 64.49
N ASP A 262 -15.50 -21.27 65.49
CA ASP A 262 -16.61 -20.31 65.44
C ASP A 262 -16.11 -18.86 65.47
N ASN A 263 -15.13 -18.56 66.33
CA ASN A 263 -14.49 -17.25 66.42
C ASN A 263 -13.71 -16.88 65.16
N LEU A 264 -13.01 -17.84 64.56
CA LEU A 264 -12.30 -17.67 63.28
C LEU A 264 -13.29 -17.43 62.13
N THR A 265 -14.47 -18.04 62.17
CA THR A 265 -15.52 -17.82 61.16
C THR A 265 -16.19 -16.45 61.33
N ILE A 266 -16.40 -15.99 62.57
CA ILE A 266 -16.87 -14.63 62.87
C ILE A 266 -15.82 -13.59 62.47
N PHE A 267 -14.53 -13.83 62.77
CA PHE A 267 -13.43 -12.97 62.37
C PHE A 267 -13.26 -12.92 60.85
N GLN A 268 -13.41 -14.06 60.16
CA GLN A 268 -13.44 -14.12 58.69
C GLN A 268 -14.57 -13.26 58.12
N LYS A 269 -15.79 -13.34 58.68
CA LYS A 269 -16.91 -12.47 58.29
C LYS A 269 -16.63 -10.99 58.55
N TYR A 270 -16.07 -10.64 59.71
CA TYR A 270 -15.68 -9.28 60.04
C TYR A 270 -14.62 -8.72 59.07
N LEU A 271 -13.64 -9.53 58.66
CA LEU A 271 -12.64 -9.13 57.67
C LEU A 271 -13.24 -8.94 56.28
N ILE A 272 -14.24 -9.74 55.90
CA ILE A 272 -14.98 -9.58 54.64
C ILE A 272 -15.83 -8.31 54.68
N GLU A 273 -16.51 -8.02 55.79
CA GLU A 273 -17.32 -6.81 55.95
C GLU A 273 -16.47 -5.55 56.00
N SER A 274 -15.39 -5.54 56.79
CA SER A 274 -14.45 -4.41 56.84
C SER A 274 -13.69 -4.18 55.53
N SER A 275 -13.50 -5.20 54.69
CA SER A 275 -12.90 -5.04 53.35
C SER A 275 -13.79 -4.29 52.36
N LYS A 276 -15.09 -4.15 52.65
CA LYS A 276 -16.03 -3.39 51.80
C LYS A 276 -16.01 -1.89 52.11
N GLU A 277 -15.46 -1.47 53.25
CA GLU A 277 -15.33 -0.06 53.60
C GLU A 277 -14.07 0.53 52.94
N MET A 278 -14.26 1.46 52.00
CA MET A 278 -13.18 2.23 51.39
C MET A 278 -12.61 3.22 52.42
N THR A 279 -11.59 2.81 53.15
CA THR A 279 -10.82 3.69 54.04
C THR A 279 -9.68 4.38 53.28
N PRO A 280 -9.39 5.67 53.51
CA PRO A 280 -8.31 6.39 52.84
C PRO A 280 -6.92 5.80 53.20
N LEU A 281 -6.07 5.65 52.19
CA LEU A 281 -4.67 5.21 52.33
C LEU A 281 -3.76 6.37 52.72
N LYS A 282 -2.70 6.08 53.47
CA LYS A 282 -1.71 7.10 53.86
C LYS A 282 -0.71 7.34 52.72
N VAL A 283 -0.13 8.54 52.65
CA VAL A 283 0.74 8.96 51.54
C VAL A 283 1.95 8.03 51.31
N TRP A 284 2.56 7.50 52.37
CA TRP A 284 3.67 6.55 52.25
C TRP A 284 3.24 5.15 51.79
N GLU A 285 1.99 4.75 52.06
CA GLU A 285 1.43 3.46 51.62
C GLU A 285 1.17 3.44 50.10
N LEU A 286 1.06 4.62 49.48
CA LEU A 286 0.88 4.77 48.04
C LEU A 286 2.20 4.63 47.25
N GLN A 287 3.35 4.89 47.87
CA GLN A 287 4.65 4.91 47.19
C GLN A 287 5.07 3.51 46.68
N ASP A 288 4.84 2.48 47.50
CA ASP A 288 5.25 1.11 47.18
C ASP A 288 4.10 0.26 46.57
N LEU A 289 2.92 0.85 46.38
CA LEU A 289 1.71 0.12 46.01
C LEU A 289 1.82 -0.59 44.65
N SER A 290 2.51 0.03 43.69
CA SER A 290 2.79 -0.54 42.37
C SER A 290 3.72 -1.77 42.46
N PHE A 291 4.76 -1.69 43.29
CA PHE A 291 5.67 -2.81 43.54
C PHE A 291 4.97 -3.96 44.29
N GLN A 292 4.08 -3.63 45.21
CA GLN A 292 3.28 -4.62 45.95
C GLN A 292 2.28 -5.35 45.05
N ALA A 293 1.60 -4.61 44.18
CA ALA A 293 0.72 -5.19 43.16
C ALA A 293 1.49 -6.12 42.21
N ALA A 294 2.64 -5.67 41.70
CA ALA A 294 3.50 -6.48 40.83
C ALA A 294 3.98 -7.76 41.56
N SER A 295 4.42 -7.64 42.81
CA SER A 295 4.88 -8.79 43.61
C SER A 295 3.77 -9.82 43.84
N GLN A 296 2.53 -9.38 44.08
CA GLN A 296 1.39 -10.29 44.19
C GLN A 296 1.10 -11.03 42.87
N ILE A 297 1.17 -10.32 41.75
CA ILE A 297 0.89 -10.90 40.43
C ILE A 297 1.96 -11.92 40.06
N VAL A 298 3.24 -11.59 40.27
CA VAL A 298 4.38 -12.46 39.93
C VAL A 298 4.49 -13.67 40.86
N SER A 299 4.11 -13.53 42.14
CA SER A 299 4.09 -14.66 43.08
C SER A 299 2.94 -15.65 42.85
N THR A 300 1.96 -15.30 42.03
CA THR A 300 0.81 -16.15 41.68
C THR A 300 1.18 -17.10 40.52
N PRO A 301 0.66 -18.34 40.48
CA PRO A 301 0.89 -19.23 39.34
C PRO A 301 0.51 -18.58 37.99
N VAL A 302 1.30 -18.87 36.96
CA VAL A 302 1.20 -18.24 35.62
C VAL A 302 -0.22 -18.20 35.05
N TYR A 303 -0.99 -19.28 35.23
CA TYR A 303 -2.38 -19.37 34.74
C TYR A 303 -3.34 -18.40 35.42
N ASP A 304 -3.10 -18.06 36.68
CA ASP A 304 -3.96 -17.17 37.47
C ASP A 304 -3.42 -15.73 37.50
N ALA A 305 -2.14 -15.50 37.16
CA ALA A 305 -1.50 -14.18 37.19
C ALA A 305 -2.26 -13.13 36.35
N ILE A 306 -2.63 -13.46 35.10
CA ILE A 306 -3.40 -12.53 34.23
C ILE A 306 -4.81 -12.29 34.78
N LYS A 307 -5.44 -13.32 35.36
CA LYS A 307 -6.76 -13.20 35.96
C LYS A 307 -6.73 -12.32 37.20
N LEU A 308 -5.69 -12.44 38.02
CA LEU A 308 -5.44 -11.60 39.18
C LEU A 308 -5.13 -10.16 38.76
N MET A 309 -4.28 -9.96 37.75
CA MET A 309 -4.00 -8.63 37.17
C MET A 309 -5.29 -7.95 36.68
N LYS A 310 -6.18 -8.72 36.04
CA LYS A 310 -7.51 -8.23 35.65
C LYS A 310 -8.37 -7.85 36.86
N ASP A 311 -8.41 -8.68 37.91
CA ASP A 311 -9.19 -8.37 39.12
C ASP A 311 -8.65 -7.13 39.86
N ILE A 312 -7.32 -7.02 39.99
CA ILE A 312 -6.66 -5.88 40.61
C ILE A 312 -6.92 -4.61 39.80
N SER A 313 -6.78 -4.64 38.47
CA SER A 313 -7.01 -3.45 37.63
C SER A 313 -8.48 -3.02 37.60
N GLN A 314 -9.42 -3.95 37.52
CA GLN A 314 -10.86 -3.63 37.49
C GLN A 314 -11.42 -3.18 38.83
N ASN A 315 -10.88 -3.70 39.94
CA ASN A 315 -11.38 -3.46 41.30
C ASN A 315 -10.34 -2.75 42.20
N PHE A 316 -9.43 -1.99 41.60
CA PHE A 316 -8.25 -1.43 42.27
C PHE A 316 -8.56 -0.68 43.58
N PRO A 317 -9.54 0.25 43.64
CA PRO A 317 -9.82 1.00 44.86
C PRO A 317 -10.20 0.13 46.06
N ILE A 318 -10.86 -1.00 45.82
CA ILE A 318 -11.25 -1.96 46.87
C ILE A 318 -10.05 -2.81 47.30
N LYS A 319 -9.17 -3.15 46.36
CA LYS A 319 -8.01 -4.04 46.59
C LYS A 319 -6.81 -3.30 47.18
N ALA A 320 -6.71 -1.99 47.01
CA ALA A 320 -5.53 -1.20 47.36
C ALA A 320 -5.05 -1.43 48.82
N ARG A 321 -5.96 -1.49 49.80
CA ARG A 321 -5.59 -1.76 51.21
C ARG A 321 -5.06 -3.16 51.46
N SER A 322 -5.48 -4.15 50.68
CA SER A 322 -4.94 -5.50 50.79
C SER A 322 -3.50 -5.59 50.26
N LEU A 323 -3.19 -4.78 49.24
CA LEU A 323 -1.87 -4.72 48.62
C LEU A 323 -0.80 -4.12 49.54
N THR A 324 -1.16 -3.13 50.37
CA THR A 324 -0.19 -2.47 51.28
C THR A 324 0.47 -3.40 52.29
N ARG A 325 -0.12 -4.57 52.54
CA ARG A 325 0.38 -5.58 53.48
C ARG A 325 1.35 -6.59 52.85
N ILE A 326 1.52 -6.53 51.53
CA ILE A 326 2.37 -7.45 50.80
C ILE A 326 3.82 -6.99 50.93
N ALA A 327 4.70 -7.91 51.34
CA ALA A 327 6.12 -7.65 51.42
C ALA A 327 6.74 -7.73 50.01
N VAL A 328 7.49 -6.70 49.63
CA VAL A 328 8.19 -6.65 48.33
C VAL A 328 9.60 -7.21 48.51
N ASN A 329 9.99 -8.16 47.67
CA ASN A 329 11.37 -8.69 47.63
C ASN A 329 12.34 -7.62 47.11
N GLU A 330 13.48 -7.42 47.78
CA GLU A 330 14.49 -6.43 47.38
C GLU A 330 15.13 -6.73 46.02
N LEU A 331 15.26 -8.01 45.65
CA LEU A 331 15.80 -8.40 44.34
C LEU A 331 14.88 -7.91 43.20
N MET A 332 13.57 -8.16 43.33
CA MET A 332 12.55 -7.70 42.39
C MET A 332 12.53 -6.17 42.26
N ARG A 333 12.72 -5.44 43.38
CA ARG A 333 12.77 -3.97 43.36
C ARG A 333 13.95 -3.47 42.51
N LYS A 334 15.13 -4.10 42.64
CA LYS A 334 16.32 -3.73 41.84
C LYS A 334 16.11 -4.02 40.36
N GLU A 335 15.58 -5.20 40.03
CA GLU A 335 15.28 -5.59 38.65
C GLU A 335 14.30 -4.63 37.98
N ILE A 336 13.21 -4.26 38.67
CA ILE A 336 12.25 -3.27 38.14
C ILE A 336 12.93 -1.92 37.89
N GLN A 337 13.83 -1.47 38.77
CA GLN A 337 14.55 -0.21 38.59
C GLN A 337 15.53 -0.25 37.41
N GLU A 338 16.21 -1.37 37.21
CA GLU A 338 17.11 -1.61 36.07
C GLU A 338 16.34 -1.63 34.75
N ASN A 339 15.23 -2.38 34.69
CA ASN A 339 14.32 -2.40 33.55
C ASN A 339 13.76 -1.01 33.23
N GLN A 340 13.33 -0.26 34.25
CA GLN A 340 12.86 1.12 34.07
C GLN A 340 13.95 2.06 33.54
N LYS A 341 15.23 1.82 33.86
CA LYS A 341 16.33 2.62 33.34
C LYS A 341 16.60 2.27 31.87
N ASP A 342 16.70 0.98 31.53
CA ASP A 342 16.89 0.52 30.15
C ASP A 342 15.75 1.00 29.23
N LEU A 343 14.50 0.87 29.69
CA LEU A 343 13.32 1.30 28.93
C LEU A 343 13.26 2.82 28.74
N ARG A 344 13.73 3.62 29.71
CA ARG A 344 13.87 5.07 29.54
C ARG A 344 14.93 5.42 28.51
N ASP A 345 16.12 4.82 28.63
CA ASP A 345 17.27 5.18 27.79
C ASP A 345 17.09 4.74 26.34
N ARG A 346 16.43 3.59 26.09
CA ARG A 346 16.27 3.02 24.73
C ARG A 346 14.94 3.35 24.05
N PHE A 347 13.86 3.51 24.82
CA PHE A 347 12.50 3.63 24.27
C PHE A 347 11.74 4.85 24.78
N ASP A 348 12.34 5.71 25.62
CA ASP A 348 11.69 6.86 26.28
C ASP A 348 10.38 6.47 27.00
N ILE A 349 10.36 5.29 27.63
CA ILE A 349 9.21 4.83 28.43
C ILE A 349 9.47 5.19 29.89
N LYS A 350 8.66 6.09 30.46
CA LYS A 350 8.79 6.54 31.84
C LYS A 350 7.92 5.70 32.78
N PRO A 351 8.24 5.66 34.09
CA PRO A 351 7.37 4.99 35.06
C PRO A 351 5.97 5.59 35.04
N GLY A 352 4.96 4.76 34.82
CA GLY A 352 3.56 5.17 34.68
C GLY A 352 3.07 5.23 33.23
N ASP A 353 3.97 5.28 32.26
CA ASP A 353 3.61 5.15 30.85
C ASP A 353 3.22 3.70 30.56
N ALA A 354 2.14 3.53 29.79
CA ALA A 354 1.75 2.24 29.27
C ALA A 354 1.85 2.28 27.74
N ARG A 355 2.54 1.30 27.16
CA ARG A 355 2.65 1.13 25.71
C ARG A 355 2.37 -0.32 25.36
N LEU A 356 1.55 -0.52 24.33
CA LEU A 356 1.22 -1.84 23.81
C LEU A 356 1.96 -2.04 22.49
N PHE A 357 2.66 -3.16 22.36
CA PHE A 357 3.30 -3.54 21.11
C PHE A 357 2.78 -4.89 20.63
N ILE A 358 2.42 -4.98 19.35
CA ILE A 358 2.02 -6.23 18.69
C ILE A 358 3.05 -6.53 17.62
N ASN A 359 3.86 -7.58 17.81
CA ASN A 359 4.97 -7.93 16.90
C ASN A 359 5.96 -6.77 16.61
N GLY A 360 6.10 -5.84 17.57
CA GLY A 360 6.93 -4.64 17.45
C GLY A 360 6.20 -3.40 16.90
N LEU A 361 4.94 -3.52 16.48
CA LEU A 361 4.11 -2.38 16.09
C LEU A 361 3.56 -1.70 17.34
N LEU A 362 3.82 -0.39 17.49
CA LEU A 362 3.27 0.42 18.58
C LEU A 362 1.77 0.63 18.35
N VAL A 363 0.97 0.22 19.34
CA VAL A 363 -0.46 0.50 19.40
C VAL A 363 -0.66 1.69 20.33
N ASP A 364 -1.13 2.80 19.75
CA ASP A 364 -1.51 3.98 20.52
C ASP A 364 -2.86 3.71 21.22
N MET A 365 -2.86 3.60 22.54
CA MET A 365 -4.05 3.24 23.29
C MET A 365 -5.09 4.38 23.37
N ASP A 366 -4.71 5.61 23.04
CA ASP A 366 -5.62 6.75 23.03
C ASP A 366 -6.43 6.81 21.71
N VAL A 367 -5.85 6.28 20.63
CA VAL A 367 -6.44 6.32 19.28
C VAL A 367 -7.05 4.97 18.88
N TYR A 368 -6.37 3.86 19.17
CA TYR A 368 -6.78 2.54 18.70
C TYR A 368 -7.87 1.93 19.58
N ASP A 369 -9.01 1.66 18.95
CA ASP A 369 -10.13 0.94 19.56
C ASP A 369 -10.04 -0.58 19.29
N PRO A 370 -10.90 -1.41 19.94
CA PRO A 370 -10.90 -2.85 19.71
C PRO A 370 -11.14 -3.27 18.25
N PHE A 371 -11.73 -2.40 17.44
CA PHE A 371 -11.98 -2.63 16.01
C PHE A 371 -10.69 -2.42 15.21
N SER A 372 -9.96 -1.34 15.48
CA SER A 372 -8.66 -1.05 14.88
C SER A 372 -7.62 -2.12 15.24
N ILE A 373 -7.67 -2.64 16.48
CA ILE A 373 -6.84 -3.78 16.91
C ILE A 373 -7.21 -5.04 16.13
N LEU A 374 -8.49 -5.31 15.88
CA LEU A 374 -8.91 -6.45 15.04
C LEU A 374 -8.31 -6.33 13.63
N ASP A 375 -8.34 -5.15 13.03
CA ASP A 375 -7.82 -4.94 11.68
C ASP A 375 -6.28 -5.05 11.63
N MET A 376 -5.59 -4.56 12.66
CA MET A 376 -4.15 -4.81 12.83
C MET A 376 -3.85 -6.32 12.94
N LEU A 377 -4.58 -7.05 13.79
CA LEU A 377 -4.41 -8.49 13.97
C LEU A 377 -4.73 -9.30 12.70
N LYS A 378 -5.69 -8.88 11.88
CA LYS A 378 -5.95 -9.48 10.56
C LYS A 378 -4.74 -9.30 9.63
N SER A 379 -4.20 -8.07 9.55
CA SER A 379 -3.04 -7.79 8.70
C SER A 379 -1.80 -8.58 9.12
N GLU A 380 -1.56 -8.70 10.43
CA GLU A 380 -0.49 -9.52 11.00
C GLU A 380 -0.72 -11.02 10.79
N GLY A 381 -1.96 -11.48 10.98
CA GLY A 381 -2.37 -12.86 10.75
C GLY A 381 -2.16 -13.29 9.30
N LYS A 382 -2.46 -12.42 8.34
CA LYS A 382 -2.21 -12.65 6.91
C LYS A 382 -0.71 -12.85 6.63
N LEU A 383 0.16 -12.01 7.19
CA LEU A 383 1.61 -12.18 7.04
C LEU A 383 2.11 -13.50 7.64
N MET A 384 1.72 -13.79 8.88
CA MET A 384 2.13 -15.02 9.57
C MET A 384 1.65 -16.27 8.82
N SER A 385 0.40 -16.28 8.35
CA SER A 385 -0.14 -17.38 7.55
C SER A 385 0.60 -17.55 6.21
N GLY A 386 0.93 -16.45 5.54
CA GLY A 386 1.68 -16.46 4.28
C GLY A 386 3.09 -16.99 4.45
N LEU A 387 3.82 -16.53 5.46
CA LEU A 387 5.18 -17.04 5.76
C LEU A 387 5.15 -18.52 6.16
N LYS A 388 4.16 -18.95 6.94
CA LYS A 388 3.99 -20.37 7.28
C LYS A 388 3.73 -21.24 6.06
N ASN A 389 2.91 -20.75 5.12
CA ASN A 389 2.63 -21.46 3.85
C ASN A 389 3.86 -21.54 2.93
N LEU A 390 4.82 -20.62 3.08
CA LEU A 390 6.12 -20.69 2.41
C LEU A 390 7.10 -21.67 3.09
N GLY A 391 6.74 -22.24 4.24
CA GLY A 391 7.53 -23.24 4.96
C GLY A 391 8.50 -22.68 5.99
N PHE A 392 8.36 -21.41 6.39
CA PHE A 392 9.22 -20.82 7.42
C PHE A 392 8.87 -21.29 8.83
N ASN A 393 9.92 -21.47 9.66
CA ASN A 393 9.80 -21.76 11.09
C ASN A 393 9.52 -20.48 11.90
N ASP A 394 9.04 -20.63 13.14
CA ASP A 394 8.69 -19.51 14.02
C ASP A 394 9.86 -18.54 14.28
N GLU A 395 11.09 -19.05 14.37
CA GLU A 395 12.29 -18.22 14.55
C GLU A 395 12.58 -17.32 13.36
N ASP A 396 12.48 -17.86 12.14
CA ASP A 396 12.70 -17.12 10.90
C ASP A 396 11.57 -16.13 10.62
N MET A 397 10.32 -16.51 10.92
CA MET A 397 9.17 -15.60 10.85
C MET A 397 9.39 -14.36 11.72
N SER A 398 9.96 -14.52 12.92
CA SER A 398 10.24 -13.39 13.82
C SER A 398 11.19 -12.35 13.21
N LYS A 399 12.11 -12.76 12.33
CA LYS A 399 13.04 -11.86 11.62
C LYS A 399 12.28 -11.01 10.60
N PHE A 400 11.36 -11.62 9.86
CA PHE A 400 10.52 -10.91 8.88
C PHE A 400 9.51 -9.97 9.52
N LEU A 401 8.90 -10.36 10.66
CA LEU A 401 7.95 -9.50 11.39
C LEU A 401 8.61 -8.23 11.95
N LYS A 402 9.92 -8.28 12.24
CA LYS A 402 10.72 -7.13 12.71
C LYS A 402 11.22 -6.23 11.59
N LEU A 403 10.90 -6.54 10.32
CA LEU A 403 11.30 -5.69 9.21
C LEU A 403 10.55 -4.36 9.28
N ASN A 404 11.33 -3.29 9.33
CA ASN A 404 10.80 -1.94 9.14
C ASN A 404 10.64 -1.71 7.66
N LEU A 405 9.38 -1.60 7.24
CA LEU A 405 9.04 -1.13 5.91
C LEU A 405 9.14 0.39 5.95
N PRO A 406 9.96 1.02 5.10
CA PRO A 406 9.90 2.46 4.98
C PRO A 406 8.49 2.84 4.56
N VAL A 407 8.00 3.93 5.14
CA VAL A 407 6.86 4.65 4.55
C VAL A 407 7.26 4.92 3.10
N TRP A 408 6.41 4.53 2.14
CA TRP A 408 6.63 4.89 0.74
C TRP A 408 6.61 6.41 0.63
N SER A 409 7.75 7.06 0.81
CA SER A 409 7.90 8.44 0.39
C SER A 409 8.32 8.36 -1.07
N TYR A 410 7.37 8.67 -1.96
CA TYR A 410 7.60 8.73 -3.40
C TYR A 410 8.41 9.99 -3.76
N ASP A 411 9.45 10.29 -2.97
CA ASP A 411 10.27 11.49 -3.11
C ASP A 411 11.33 11.25 -4.19
N TYR A 412 10.93 10.64 -5.31
CA TYR A 412 11.81 10.44 -6.45
C TYR A 412 12.00 11.76 -7.17
N VAL A 413 13.26 12.07 -7.44
CA VAL A 413 13.69 13.35 -7.96
C VAL A 413 14.29 13.12 -9.34
N LEU A 414 14.02 13.99 -10.32
CA LEU A 414 14.60 13.88 -11.65
C LEU A 414 16.08 14.32 -11.64
N ASP A 415 16.95 13.58 -12.34
CA ASP A 415 18.33 14.04 -12.56
C ASP A 415 18.35 15.28 -13.48
N ILE A 416 18.81 16.40 -12.93
CA ILE A 416 18.91 17.69 -13.64
C ILE A 416 20.27 17.91 -14.32
N ARG A 417 21.19 16.94 -14.31
CA ARG A 417 22.51 17.02 -14.97
C ARG A 417 22.44 16.74 -16.47
N HIS A 418 21.49 17.35 -17.17
CA HIS A 418 21.30 17.15 -18.61
C HIS A 418 21.71 18.38 -19.42
N PRO A 419 22.45 18.25 -20.54
CA PRO A 419 22.92 19.37 -21.36
C PRO A 419 21.79 20.12 -22.10
N SER A 420 20.55 19.64 -22.05
CA SER A 420 19.38 20.34 -22.62
C SER A 420 18.84 21.45 -21.70
N ILE A 421 19.28 21.50 -20.45
CA ILE A 421 18.89 22.57 -19.51
C ILE A 421 19.83 23.76 -19.73
N VAL A 422 19.25 24.89 -20.13
CA VAL A 422 19.97 26.15 -20.32
C VAL A 422 19.94 26.94 -19.02
N TRP A 423 21.07 26.97 -18.30
CA TRP A 423 21.21 27.70 -17.04
C TRP A 423 21.46 29.18 -17.30
N VAL A 424 20.62 30.05 -16.71
CA VAL A 424 20.70 31.51 -16.87
C VAL A 424 21.76 32.13 -15.99
N ASN A 425 21.89 31.63 -14.76
CA ASN A 425 22.88 32.06 -13.78
C ASN A 425 23.66 30.86 -13.23
N ASP A 426 24.84 31.15 -12.70
CA ASP A 426 25.70 30.23 -11.97
C ASP A 426 26.21 30.91 -10.70
N LEU A 427 25.67 30.48 -9.55
CA LEU A 427 25.99 31.08 -8.26
C LEU A 427 27.47 30.92 -7.89
N GLU A 428 28.17 29.93 -8.45
CA GLU A 428 29.58 29.67 -8.14
C GLU A 428 30.54 30.53 -8.96
N ASN A 429 30.19 30.80 -10.22
CA ASN A 429 31.12 31.37 -11.21
C ASN A 429 30.81 32.83 -11.57
N ASP A 430 29.55 33.27 -11.51
CA ASP A 430 29.17 34.60 -12.00
C ASP A 430 29.73 35.73 -11.12
N GLY A 431 30.00 36.87 -11.77
CA GLY A 431 30.53 38.08 -11.12
C GLY A 431 29.60 38.70 -10.09
N ALA A 432 28.28 38.54 -10.26
CA ALA A 432 27.27 39.11 -9.35
C ALA A 432 27.38 38.55 -7.92
N TYR A 433 27.73 37.27 -7.76
CA TYR A 433 27.73 36.57 -6.47
C TYR A 433 29.11 36.54 -5.79
N VAL A 434 30.08 37.32 -6.27
CA VAL A 434 31.48 37.28 -5.78
C VAL A 434 31.59 37.59 -4.28
N ASN A 435 30.72 38.46 -3.78
CA ASN A 435 30.71 38.90 -2.37
C ASN A 435 30.16 37.83 -1.40
N TRP A 436 29.56 36.76 -1.90
CA TRP A 436 28.93 35.74 -1.07
C TRP A 436 29.95 34.73 -0.51
N PRO A 437 29.75 34.21 0.71
CA PRO A 437 30.63 33.21 1.30
C PRO A 437 30.53 31.88 0.51
N LYS A 438 31.66 31.20 0.34
CA LYS A 438 31.74 29.88 -0.31
C LYS A 438 31.59 28.69 0.65
N SER A 439 31.75 28.92 1.96
CA SER A 439 31.83 27.83 2.93
C SER A 439 30.45 27.35 3.36
N CYS A 440 30.27 26.03 3.42
CA CYS A 440 29.05 25.36 3.87
C CYS A 440 28.80 25.56 5.37
N TRP A 441 29.83 25.93 6.14
CA TRP A 441 29.69 26.27 7.55
C TRP A 441 28.71 27.43 7.80
N GLU A 442 28.42 28.24 6.77
CA GLU A 442 27.42 29.30 6.83
C GLU A 442 26.01 28.76 7.12
N PHE A 443 25.69 27.52 6.72
CA PHE A 443 24.41 26.86 7.05
C PHE A 443 24.20 26.69 8.56
N LEU A 444 25.27 26.60 9.37
CA LEU A 444 25.17 26.38 10.82
C LEU A 444 25.01 27.68 11.62
N LYS A 445 25.11 28.84 10.97
CA LYS A 445 24.87 30.12 11.66
C LYS A 445 23.38 30.26 11.96
N PRO A 446 23.02 30.91 13.09
CA PRO A 446 21.63 31.19 13.40
C PRO A 446 21.07 32.17 12.37
N VAL A 447 20.17 31.68 11.52
CA VAL A 447 19.46 32.51 10.53
C VAL A 447 18.16 33.01 11.16
N LEU A 448 17.79 34.27 10.88
CA LEU A 448 16.47 34.79 11.26
C LEU A 448 15.38 33.97 10.56
N HIS A 449 14.37 33.56 11.34
CA HIS A 449 13.28 32.69 10.89
C HIS A 449 12.72 33.12 9.52
N GLY A 450 12.65 32.19 8.57
CA GLY A 450 12.02 32.37 7.27
C GLY A 450 12.91 32.87 6.14
N THR A 451 14.23 32.92 6.31
CA THR A 451 15.17 33.28 5.24
C THR A 451 16.24 32.20 5.02
N VAL A 452 16.63 31.98 3.76
CA VAL A 452 17.72 31.08 3.38
C VAL A 452 19.01 31.91 3.21
N PRO A 453 20.15 31.50 3.79
CA PRO A 453 21.38 32.27 3.69
C PRO A 453 21.93 32.26 2.26
N SER A 454 22.42 33.41 1.82
CA SER A 454 23.09 33.56 0.52
C SER A 454 24.47 32.92 0.57
N ILE A 455 24.64 31.79 -0.12
CA ILE A 455 25.90 31.05 -0.22
C ILE A 455 26.27 30.93 -1.69
N ARG A 456 27.55 31.12 -2.00
CA ARG A 456 28.10 31.07 -3.36
C ARG A 456 28.27 29.62 -3.86
N ARG A 457 27.20 28.83 -3.84
CA ARG A 457 27.14 27.41 -4.23
C ARG A 457 25.77 27.04 -4.78
N ASN A 458 25.72 26.13 -5.77
CA ASN A 458 24.49 25.77 -6.49
C ASN A 458 23.60 24.74 -5.73
N PHE A 459 23.18 25.08 -4.51
CA PHE A 459 22.35 24.20 -3.66
C PHE A 459 20.85 24.21 -4.00
N HIS A 460 20.37 25.29 -4.60
CA HIS A 460 18.97 25.47 -4.97
C HIS A 460 18.90 25.67 -6.47
N ASN A 461 18.20 24.78 -7.18
CA ASN A 461 18.13 24.78 -8.63
C ASN A 461 16.66 24.68 -9.06
N LEU A 462 16.19 25.63 -9.87
CA LEU A 462 14.85 25.68 -10.45
C LEU A 462 14.94 25.44 -11.96
N VAL A 463 14.27 24.41 -12.46
CA VAL A 463 14.20 24.11 -13.90
C VAL A 463 12.77 24.32 -14.40
N LEU A 464 12.59 25.19 -15.38
CA LEU A 464 11.29 25.57 -15.94
C LEU A 464 11.15 25.04 -17.37
N PHE A 465 10.09 24.27 -17.64
CA PHE A 465 9.78 23.77 -18.98
C PHE A 465 8.88 24.76 -19.71
N ILE A 466 9.41 25.41 -20.74
CA ILE A 466 8.73 26.49 -21.47
C ILE A 466 8.43 26.09 -22.91
N ASP A 467 7.17 26.30 -23.31
CA ASP A 467 6.74 26.31 -24.70
C ASP A 467 6.45 27.78 -25.08
N PRO A 468 7.30 28.41 -25.91
CA PRO A 468 7.11 29.81 -26.31
C PRO A 468 5.77 30.10 -27.00
N ALA A 469 5.09 29.06 -27.51
CA ALA A 469 3.78 29.16 -28.15
C ALA A 469 2.60 29.09 -27.15
N GLN A 470 2.85 28.96 -25.85
CA GLN A 470 1.82 28.84 -24.81
C GLN A 470 1.80 30.06 -23.88
N GLU A 471 0.62 30.38 -23.32
CA GLU A 471 0.42 31.57 -22.48
C GLU A 471 1.14 31.48 -21.13
N TYR A 472 1.20 30.29 -20.51
CA TYR A 472 1.81 30.08 -19.19
C TYR A 472 3.32 30.43 -19.15
N THR A 473 3.99 30.44 -20.31
CA THR A 473 5.41 30.79 -20.41
C THR A 473 5.68 32.22 -19.94
N LEU A 474 4.72 33.14 -20.09
CA LEU A 474 4.81 34.50 -19.54
C LEU A 474 4.96 34.49 -18.01
N ASP A 475 4.19 33.65 -17.33
CA ASP A 475 4.24 33.55 -15.87
C ASP A 475 5.59 33.02 -15.40
N PHE A 476 6.13 31.98 -16.06
CA PHE A 476 7.45 31.43 -15.76
C PHE A 476 8.59 32.43 -15.99
N ILE A 477 8.47 33.27 -17.03
CA ILE A 477 9.47 34.30 -17.30
C ILE A 477 9.38 35.42 -16.27
N SER A 478 8.17 35.82 -15.87
CA SER A 478 7.98 36.81 -14.80
C SER A 478 8.50 36.31 -13.44
N LEU A 479 8.35 35.00 -13.19
CA LEU A 479 8.89 34.33 -12.01
C LEU A 479 10.42 34.36 -12.02
N ALA A 480 11.03 33.98 -13.14
CA ALA A 480 12.49 33.99 -13.30
C ALA A 480 13.06 35.41 -13.24
N GLU A 481 12.39 36.39 -13.82
CA GLU A 481 12.73 37.83 -13.72
C GLU A 481 12.78 38.27 -12.26
N PHE A 482 11.76 37.92 -11.47
CA PHE A 482 11.70 38.24 -10.05
C PHE A 482 12.87 37.62 -9.27
N PHE A 483 13.15 36.32 -9.44
CA PHE A 483 14.23 35.65 -8.72
C PHE A 483 15.62 36.17 -9.12
N TYR A 484 15.83 36.43 -10.41
CA TYR A 484 17.11 36.91 -10.94
C TYR A 484 17.44 38.32 -10.45
N TYR A 485 16.51 39.29 -10.55
CA TYR A 485 16.78 40.67 -10.14
C TYR A 485 16.84 40.88 -8.61
N ASN A 486 16.19 40.02 -7.82
CA ASN A 486 16.27 40.08 -6.36
C ASN A 486 17.48 39.32 -5.77
N GLU A 487 18.36 38.78 -6.61
CA GLU A 487 19.56 38.03 -6.19
C GLU A 487 19.25 36.91 -5.18
N ILE A 488 18.13 36.21 -5.38
CA ILE A 488 17.76 35.07 -4.53
C ILE A 488 18.78 33.95 -4.78
N PRO A 489 19.26 33.20 -3.75
CA PRO A 489 20.27 32.14 -3.91
C PRO A 489 19.68 30.90 -4.58
N LEU A 490 19.25 31.07 -5.85
CA LEU A 490 18.55 30.10 -6.67
C LEU A 490 19.15 30.13 -8.07
N ARG A 491 19.55 28.96 -8.57
CA ARG A 491 20.00 28.76 -9.94
C ARG A 491 18.81 28.49 -10.83
N ILE A 492 18.63 29.25 -11.90
CA ILE A 492 17.45 29.17 -12.78
C ILE A 492 17.87 28.57 -14.11
N GLY A 493 17.16 27.53 -14.55
CA GLY A 493 17.37 26.85 -15.82
C GLY A 493 16.08 26.73 -16.64
N PHE A 494 16.20 26.81 -17.96
CA PHE A 494 15.09 26.64 -18.90
C PHE A 494 15.28 25.41 -19.78
N VAL A 495 14.19 24.70 -20.03
CA VAL A 495 14.10 23.68 -21.08
C VAL A 495 13.09 24.15 -22.11
N PHE A 496 13.57 24.41 -23.33
CA PHE A 496 12.74 24.88 -24.43
C PHE A 496 12.07 23.69 -25.14
N ILE A 497 10.74 23.69 -25.17
CA ILE A 497 9.94 22.69 -25.88
C ILE A 497 9.54 23.30 -27.21
N LEU A 498 10.19 22.83 -28.27
CA LEU A 498 10.16 23.41 -29.60
C LEU A 498 9.79 22.36 -30.65
N SER A 499 9.38 22.81 -31.84
CA SER A 499 9.11 21.92 -32.96
C SER A 499 10.37 21.13 -33.37
N VAL A 500 10.18 19.84 -33.63
CA VAL A 500 11.24 18.87 -33.99
C VAL A 500 11.49 18.84 -35.50
N ASP A 501 10.60 19.41 -36.30
CA ASP A 501 10.71 19.40 -37.76
C ASP A 501 11.89 20.22 -38.24
N ASN A 502 12.78 19.65 -39.08
CA ASN A 502 14.02 20.31 -39.50
C ASN A 502 13.80 21.46 -40.51
N GLU A 503 12.67 21.47 -41.22
CA GLU A 503 12.35 22.44 -42.30
C GLU A 503 11.57 23.67 -41.78
N VAL A 504 11.48 23.87 -40.47
CA VAL A 504 10.71 24.97 -39.89
C VAL A 504 11.38 26.32 -40.15
N ASP A 505 10.61 27.23 -40.75
CA ASP A 505 11.00 28.62 -40.96
C ASP A 505 10.78 29.42 -39.67
N GLY A 506 11.86 30.01 -39.15
CA GLY A 506 11.83 30.87 -37.97
C GLY A 506 11.19 32.23 -38.25
N ALA A 507 10.86 32.54 -39.52
CA ALA A 507 10.01 33.67 -39.85
C ALA A 507 8.50 33.39 -39.63
N ALA A 508 8.11 32.13 -39.48
CA ALA A 508 6.73 31.69 -39.28
C ALA A 508 6.47 31.09 -37.88
N ASP A 509 7.46 30.43 -37.27
CA ASP A 509 7.37 29.83 -35.95
C ASP A 509 8.06 30.70 -34.88
N ALA A 510 7.30 31.17 -33.89
CA ALA A 510 7.79 32.04 -32.83
C ALA A 510 8.77 31.35 -31.87
N GLY A 511 8.61 30.04 -31.63
CA GLY A 511 9.52 29.27 -30.78
C GLY A 511 10.87 29.03 -31.46
N ALA A 512 10.86 28.67 -32.75
CA ALA A 512 12.09 28.56 -33.54
C ALA A 512 12.79 29.92 -33.67
N ALA A 513 12.03 31.01 -33.83
CA ALA A 513 12.56 32.36 -33.86
C ALA A 513 13.27 32.74 -32.55
N LEU A 514 12.62 32.48 -31.41
CA LEU A 514 13.15 32.76 -30.08
C LEU A 514 14.44 31.98 -29.83
N TRP A 515 14.46 30.67 -30.14
CA TRP A 515 15.64 29.82 -29.92
C TRP A 515 16.85 30.27 -30.75
N ARG A 516 16.64 30.58 -32.03
CA ARG A 516 17.71 31.10 -32.91
C ARG A 516 18.23 32.46 -32.45
N ALA A 517 17.31 33.33 -32.02
CA ALA A 517 17.66 34.63 -31.44
C ALA A 517 18.47 34.48 -30.14
N PHE A 518 18.06 33.56 -29.27
CA PHE A 518 18.73 33.27 -28.00
C PHE A 518 20.16 32.78 -28.25
N ASN A 519 20.35 31.76 -29.09
CA ASN A 519 21.67 31.23 -29.43
C ASN A 519 22.59 32.26 -30.10
N TYR A 520 22.04 33.14 -30.93
CA TYR A 520 22.81 34.23 -31.55
C TYR A 520 23.35 35.21 -30.49
N ILE A 521 22.51 35.61 -29.55
CA ILE A 521 22.89 36.55 -28.49
C ILE A 521 23.87 35.90 -27.52
N GLU A 522 23.66 34.63 -27.18
CA GLU A 522 24.59 33.84 -26.36
C GLU A 522 25.98 33.75 -27.02
N GLU A 523 26.08 33.38 -28.31
CA GLU A 523 27.37 33.28 -29.01
C GLU A 523 28.05 34.65 -29.21
N SER A 524 27.27 35.75 -29.27
CA SER A 524 27.80 37.10 -29.52
C SER A 524 28.15 37.88 -28.24
N TYR A 525 27.44 37.61 -27.14
CA TYR A 525 27.57 38.28 -25.85
C TYR A 525 27.75 37.23 -24.76
N ASP A 526 26.73 37.00 -23.94
CA ASP A 526 26.68 35.98 -22.90
C ASP A 526 25.22 35.51 -22.68
N VAL A 527 25.06 34.51 -21.82
CA VAL A 527 23.76 33.91 -21.49
C VAL A 527 22.87 34.89 -20.70
N SER A 528 23.45 35.74 -19.86
CA SER A 528 22.72 36.73 -19.06
C SER A 528 22.03 37.76 -19.97
N GLU A 529 22.73 38.28 -20.97
CA GLU A 529 22.21 39.21 -21.97
C GLU A 529 21.20 38.54 -22.90
N ALA A 530 21.34 37.25 -23.19
CA ALA A 530 20.35 36.47 -23.92
C ALA A 530 19.04 36.35 -23.12
N PHE A 531 19.14 36.08 -21.82
CA PHE A 531 17.99 36.03 -20.91
C PHE A 531 17.29 37.39 -20.73
N ILE A 532 18.05 38.47 -20.53
CA ILE A 532 17.49 39.84 -20.46
C ILE A 532 16.78 40.21 -21.77
N SER A 533 17.37 39.81 -22.91
CA SER A 533 16.74 40.03 -24.22
C SER A 533 15.45 39.23 -24.36
N MET A 534 15.38 38.01 -23.82
CA MET A 534 14.17 37.21 -23.75
C MET A 534 13.10 37.91 -22.89
N ILE A 535 13.44 38.41 -21.70
CA ILE A 535 12.51 39.20 -20.85
C ILE A 535 11.92 40.37 -21.66
N HIS A 536 12.77 41.14 -22.35
CA HIS A 536 12.30 42.26 -23.18
C HIS A 536 11.39 41.82 -24.35
N MET A 537 11.59 40.62 -24.92
CA MET A 537 10.71 40.07 -25.95
C MET A 537 9.31 39.78 -25.38
N TYR A 538 9.24 39.18 -24.20
CA TYR A 538 7.97 38.84 -23.54
C TYR A 538 7.26 40.05 -22.92
N GLN A 539 7.97 41.06 -22.44
CA GLN A 539 7.39 42.34 -22.00
C GLN A 539 6.67 43.11 -23.14
N LYS A 540 7.06 42.87 -24.41
CA LYS A 540 6.40 43.48 -25.58
C LYS A 540 5.12 42.76 -26.01
N VAL A 541 4.79 41.61 -25.40
CA VAL A 541 3.57 40.86 -25.71
C VAL A 541 2.37 41.58 -25.10
N LYS A 542 1.46 42.07 -25.96
CA LYS A 542 0.26 42.81 -25.53
C LYS A 542 -0.93 41.86 -25.37
N GLY A 543 -0.82 40.92 -24.43
CA GLY A 543 -1.81 39.87 -24.18
C GLY A 543 -1.82 38.79 -25.27
N GLY A 544 -1.75 37.53 -24.86
CA GLY A 544 -1.64 36.36 -25.75
C GLY A 544 -0.21 35.79 -25.82
N VAL A 545 0.09 35.09 -26.91
CA VAL A 545 1.33 34.32 -27.11
C VAL A 545 2.42 35.16 -27.80
N LEU A 546 3.69 34.80 -27.61
CA LEU A 546 4.83 35.41 -28.30
C LEU A 546 4.68 35.33 -29.83
N THR A 547 4.86 36.47 -30.52
CA THR A 547 4.87 36.51 -31.99
C THR A 547 6.27 36.73 -32.55
N VAL A 548 6.51 36.30 -33.79
CA VAL A 548 7.79 36.50 -34.49
C VAL A 548 8.15 37.99 -34.60
N ASP A 549 7.16 38.89 -34.69
CA ASP A 549 7.38 40.33 -34.76
C ASP A 549 7.94 40.90 -33.45
N ASN A 550 7.53 40.34 -32.30
CA ASN A 550 8.11 40.70 -31.00
C ASN A 550 9.62 40.38 -30.98
N VAL A 551 9.98 39.17 -31.43
CA VAL A 551 11.37 38.70 -31.50
C VAL A 551 12.20 39.55 -32.46
N LYS A 552 11.69 39.81 -33.69
CA LYS A 552 12.35 40.67 -34.68
C LYS A 552 12.61 42.07 -34.15
N SER A 553 11.63 42.68 -33.47
CA SER A 553 11.77 44.05 -32.95
C SER A 553 12.87 44.21 -31.91
N VAL A 554 13.17 43.16 -31.13
CA VAL A 554 14.24 43.19 -30.11
C VAL A 554 15.59 42.88 -30.77
N LEU A 555 15.64 41.93 -31.69
CA LEU A 555 16.83 41.62 -32.48
C LEU A 555 17.31 42.82 -33.30
N GLN A 556 16.42 43.59 -33.93
CA GLN A 556 16.78 44.79 -34.70
C GLN A 556 17.47 45.86 -33.85
N ASN A 557 17.08 45.97 -32.58
CA ASN A 557 17.67 46.93 -31.66
C ASN A 557 19.05 46.48 -31.18
N LYS A 558 19.27 45.17 -31.00
CA LYS A 558 20.54 44.60 -30.50
C LYS A 558 21.57 44.35 -31.62
N ALA A 559 21.14 43.97 -32.82
CA ALA A 559 22.00 43.65 -33.96
C ALA A 559 21.64 44.48 -35.21
N PRO A 560 21.94 45.80 -35.21
CA PRO A 560 21.57 46.70 -36.32
C PRO A 560 22.36 46.45 -37.62
N HIS A 561 23.41 45.63 -37.60
CA HIS A 561 24.34 45.41 -38.72
C HIS A 561 24.26 44.03 -39.37
N THR A 562 23.40 43.13 -38.87
CA THR A 562 23.26 41.74 -39.35
C THR A 562 21.91 41.56 -40.04
N ASP A 563 21.85 40.85 -41.16
CA ASP A 563 20.57 40.49 -41.76
C ASP A 563 19.83 39.51 -40.86
N ILE A 564 18.57 39.83 -40.53
CA ILE A 564 17.73 39.04 -39.63
C ILE A 564 17.37 37.71 -40.29
N LEU A 565 17.31 37.66 -41.62
CA LEU A 565 17.05 36.44 -42.37
C LEU A 565 18.21 35.45 -42.28
N ASP A 566 19.45 35.91 -42.08
CA ASP A 566 20.60 35.03 -41.85
C ASP A 566 20.53 34.34 -40.47
N ILE A 567 19.86 34.98 -39.49
CA ILE A 567 19.67 34.46 -38.14
C ILE A 567 18.41 33.58 -38.05
N LEU A 568 17.30 34.01 -38.63
CA LEU A 568 15.99 33.35 -38.50
C LEU A 568 15.66 32.37 -39.63
N GLY A 569 16.40 32.38 -40.75
CA GLY A 569 16.13 31.54 -41.91
C GLY A 569 16.32 30.04 -41.67
N THR A 570 15.78 29.22 -42.59
CA THR A 570 15.76 27.74 -42.50
C THR A 570 17.15 27.08 -42.44
N GLY A 571 18.18 27.73 -42.98
CA GLY A 571 19.58 27.25 -42.96
C GLY A 571 20.47 27.90 -41.90
N SER A 572 19.89 28.53 -40.87
CA SER A 572 20.63 29.28 -39.85
C SER A 572 21.63 28.41 -39.09
N LYS A 573 22.85 28.93 -38.87
CA LYS A 573 23.89 28.28 -38.07
C LYS A 573 23.53 28.19 -36.57
N TYR A 574 22.52 28.95 -36.14
CA TYR A 574 22.09 29.10 -34.74
C TYR A 574 20.94 28.15 -34.36
N ASP A 575 20.59 27.19 -35.23
CA ASP A 575 19.52 26.22 -34.99
C ASP A 575 20.00 24.93 -34.29
N LYS A 576 21.20 24.96 -33.71
CA LYS A 576 21.79 23.80 -33.04
C LYS A 576 20.91 23.36 -31.87
N ARG A 577 20.80 22.04 -31.65
CA ARG A 577 20.14 21.41 -30.49
C ARG A 577 18.66 21.78 -30.28
N ARG A 578 17.95 22.33 -31.27
CA ARG A 578 16.51 22.66 -31.14
C ARG A 578 15.66 21.48 -30.66
N ALA A 579 15.88 20.30 -31.24
CA ALA A 579 15.16 19.08 -30.88
C ALA A 579 15.58 18.50 -29.51
N ALA A 580 16.67 18.98 -28.89
CA ALA A 580 17.24 18.39 -27.67
C ALA A 580 16.38 18.66 -26.43
N GLY A 581 15.73 19.82 -26.35
CA GLY A 581 14.82 20.17 -25.26
C GLY A 581 13.55 19.31 -25.29
N THR A 582 12.89 19.22 -26.44
CA THR A 582 11.72 18.35 -26.64
C THR A 582 12.03 16.87 -26.46
N SER A 583 13.20 16.41 -26.90
CA SER A 583 13.64 15.02 -26.66
C SER A 583 13.90 14.75 -25.19
N PHE A 584 14.53 15.70 -24.48
CA PHE A 584 14.73 15.60 -23.03
C PHE A 584 13.40 15.58 -22.29
N TYR A 585 12.47 16.50 -22.58
CA TYR A 585 11.13 16.50 -21.98
C TYR A 585 10.41 15.16 -22.17
N LYS A 586 10.41 14.60 -23.39
CA LYS A 586 9.85 13.26 -23.65
C LYS A 586 10.55 12.17 -22.84
N MET A 587 11.86 12.27 -22.62
CA MET A 587 12.64 11.33 -21.80
C MET A 587 12.31 11.46 -20.32
N THR A 588 12.07 12.67 -19.80
CA THR A 588 11.75 12.89 -18.37
C THR A 588 10.46 12.21 -17.92
N GLY A 589 9.50 11.99 -18.83
CA GLY A 589 8.23 11.30 -18.54
C GLY A 589 7.24 12.12 -17.71
N LEU A 590 7.53 13.41 -17.53
CA LEU A 590 6.64 14.35 -16.87
C LEU A 590 5.29 14.45 -17.60
N ASP A 591 4.23 14.69 -16.83
CA ASP A 591 2.88 14.88 -17.36
C ASP A 591 2.80 16.15 -18.24
N SER A 592 1.60 16.46 -18.73
CA SER A 592 1.36 17.63 -19.58
C SER A 592 1.87 18.94 -18.98
N LEU A 593 2.36 19.83 -19.84
CA LEU A 593 2.75 21.20 -19.48
C LEU A 593 1.56 21.98 -18.89
N PRO A 594 1.80 22.92 -17.96
CA PRO A 594 3.10 23.42 -17.49
C PRO A 594 3.81 22.49 -16.50
N GLN A 595 5.15 22.52 -16.46
CA GLN A 595 5.98 21.73 -15.54
C GLN A 595 7.17 22.55 -15.01
N ALA A 596 7.45 22.45 -13.71
CA ALA A 596 8.58 23.09 -13.04
C ALA A 596 9.20 22.12 -12.03
N LEU A 597 10.54 22.11 -11.94
CA LEU A 597 11.28 21.25 -11.03
C LEU A 597 12.11 22.08 -10.06
N TYR A 598 12.04 21.76 -8.77
CA TYR A 598 12.92 22.32 -7.76
C TYR A 598 13.88 21.23 -7.26
N ASN A 599 15.18 21.40 -7.48
CA ASN A 599 16.21 20.40 -7.25
C ASN A 599 15.85 19.03 -7.84
N GLY A 600 15.14 19.02 -8.99
CA GLY A 600 14.65 17.82 -9.67
C GLY A 600 13.27 17.30 -9.20
N GLU A 601 12.73 17.79 -8.08
CA GLU A 601 11.39 17.43 -7.60
C GLU A 601 10.33 18.20 -8.40
N PRO A 602 9.31 17.52 -8.98
CA PRO A 602 8.23 18.21 -9.68
C PRO A 602 7.34 19.00 -8.71
N ILE A 603 7.03 20.24 -9.10
CA ILE A 603 6.05 21.08 -8.40
C ILE A 603 4.69 20.80 -9.04
N ASP A 604 3.69 20.48 -8.22
CA ASP A 604 2.31 20.39 -8.70
C ASP A 604 1.82 21.81 -9.01
N LEU A 605 1.58 22.07 -10.30
CA LEU A 605 1.17 23.38 -10.80
C LEU A 605 -0.35 23.46 -11.03
N THR A 606 -1.11 22.44 -10.63
CA THR A 606 -2.56 22.44 -10.81
C THR A 606 -3.21 23.58 -10.02
N GLU A 607 -3.87 24.49 -10.75
CA GLU A 607 -4.62 25.64 -10.19
C GLU A 607 -3.78 26.64 -9.38
N MET A 608 -2.44 26.69 -9.52
CA MET A 608 -1.60 27.66 -8.82
C MET A 608 -1.44 28.98 -9.59
N SER A 609 -1.61 30.10 -8.89
CA SER A 609 -1.24 31.43 -9.38
C SER A 609 0.27 31.67 -9.31
N THR A 610 0.76 32.68 -10.05
CA THR A 610 2.19 33.05 -10.07
C THR A 610 2.73 33.43 -8.69
N GLU A 611 1.90 33.96 -7.79
CA GLU A 611 2.30 34.28 -6.40
C GLU A 611 2.36 33.04 -5.52
N GLU A 612 1.45 32.09 -5.69
CA GLU A 612 1.50 30.81 -4.97
C GLU A 612 2.72 29.98 -5.42
N LEU A 613 3.07 30.02 -6.70
CA LEU A 613 4.27 29.38 -7.23
C LEU A 613 5.55 29.97 -6.62
N LYS A 614 5.63 31.31 -6.46
CA LYS A 614 6.73 31.96 -5.72
C LYS A 614 6.82 31.45 -4.29
N GLY A 615 5.67 31.39 -3.60
CA GLY A 615 5.59 30.87 -2.23
C GLY A 615 6.09 29.44 -2.11
N ALA A 616 5.65 28.55 -3.00
CA ALA A 616 6.04 27.14 -3.01
C ALA A 616 7.54 26.95 -3.26
N VAL A 617 8.15 27.70 -4.18
CA VAL A 617 9.61 27.65 -4.39
C VAL A 617 10.36 28.07 -3.13
N LEU A 618 9.92 29.14 -2.46
CA LEU A 618 10.55 29.61 -1.21
C LEU A 618 10.38 28.62 -0.05
N GLU A 619 9.21 27.98 0.07
CA GLU A 619 8.95 26.93 1.06
C GLU A 619 9.86 25.73 0.83
N LYS A 620 9.95 25.25 -0.41
CA LYS A 620 10.87 24.18 -0.80
C LYS A 620 12.35 24.54 -0.58
N MET A 621 12.72 25.81 -0.70
CA MET A 621 14.05 26.29 -0.33
C MET A 621 14.31 26.20 1.18
N LEU A 622 13.34 26.53 2.01
CA LEU A 622 13.44 26.38 3.47
C LEU A 622 13.52 24.91 3.89
N ASP A 623 12.71 24.05 3.28
CA ASP A 623 12.75 22.61 3.56
C ASP A 623 14.12 22.03 3.18
N ALA A 624 14.60 22.30 1.96
CA ALA A 624 15.92 21.86 1.51
C ALA A 624 17.05 22.39 2.41
N PHE A 625 16.92 23.63 2.90
CA PHE A 625 17.88 24.22 3.83
C PHE A 625 17.98 23.41 5.13
N THR A 626 16.87 22.93 5.70
CA THR A 626 16.91 22.11 6.92
C THR A 626 17.65 20.78 6.72
N TYR A 627 17.46 20.13 5.56
CA TYR A 627 18.16 18.90 5.21
C TYR A 627 19.65 19.14 5.00
N LEU A 628 20.01 20.16 4.22
CA LEU A 628 21.41 20.53 3.97
C LEU A 628 22.12 20.92 5.27
N GLN A 629 21.47 21.66 6.16
CA GLN A 629 22.02 22.03 7.47
C GLN A 629 22.36 20.79 8.30
N ARG A 630 21.47 19.79 8.32
CA ARG A 630 21.72 18.50 8.99
C ARG A 630 22.90 17.75 8.37
N ASP A 631 22.99 17.73 7.04
CA ASP A 631 24.03 17.02 6.30
C ASP A 631 25.42 17.67 6.48
N VAL A 632 25.48 19.00 6.58
CA VAL A 632 26.68 19.76 6.98
C VAL A 632 27.06 19.45 8.44
N PHE A 633 26.08 19.44 9.35
CA PHE A 633 26.33 19.15 10.77
C PHE A 633 26.91 17.73 10.97
N MET A 634 26.42 16.74 10.22
CA MET A 634 26.92 15.37 10.24
C MET A 634 28.25 15.19 9.50
N GLY A 635 28.75 16.22 8.79
CA GLY A 635 29.99 16.18 8.02
C GLY A 635 29.89 15.41 6.70
N THR A 636 28.68 15.07 6.24
CA THR A 636 28.46 14.39 4.95
C THR A 636 28.62 15.35 3.77
N LEU A 637 28.33 16.63 3.98
CA LEU A 637 28.54 17.71 3.02
C LEU A 637 29.71 18.60 3.49
N ASN A 638 30.67 18.83 2.60
CA ASN A 638 31.85 19.65 2.86
C ASN A 638 32.13 20.64 1.71
N ASP A 639 33.14 21.48 1.89
CA ASP A 639 33.50 22.54 0.92
C ASP A 639 34.19 21.98 -0.34
N GLU A 640 34.63 20.71 -0.35
CA GLU A 640 35.30 20.07 -1.50
C GLU A 640 34.30 19.40 -2.45
N ILE A 641 33.17 18.90 -1.93
CA ILE A 641 32.13 18.22 -2.70
C ILE A 641 31.34 19.24 -3.53
N ASN A 642 31.06 18.92 -4.80
CA ASN A 642 30.19 19.72 -5.66
C ASN A 642 28.72 19.63 -5.17
N ALA A 643 28.04 20.79 -5.05
CA ALA A 643 26.67 20.86 -4.54
C ALA A 643 25.66 20.08 -5.39
N ILE A 644 25.78 20.13 -6.72
CA ILE A 644 24.84 19.49 -7.64
C ILE A 644 25.06 17.97 -7.66
N ASP A 645 26.31 17.52 -7.70
CA ASP A 645 26.63 16.09 -7.63
C ASP A 645 26.15 15.50 -6.30
N PHE A 646 26.34 16.21 -5.18
CA PHE A 646 25.82 15.78 -3.88
C PHE A 646 24.29 15.62 -3.87
N LEU A 647 23.55 16.53 -4.51
CA LEU A 647 22.10 16.44 -4.60
C LEU A 647 21.65 15.31 -5.54
N MET A 648 22.34 15.13 -6.67
CA MET A 648 21.96 14.22 -7.75
C MET A 648 22.50 12.80 -7.61
N ASP A 649 23.49 12.57 -6.74
CA ASP A 649 24.02 11.23 -6.42
C ASP A 649 23.22 10.53 -5.32
N LYS A 650 22.16 11.18 -4.80
CA LYS A 650 21.27 10.57 -3.80
C LYS A 650 20.51 9.38 -4.37
N ASN A 651 20.20 8.42 -3.50
CA ASN A 651 19.49 7.19 -3.87
C ASN A 651 18.06 7.41 -4.36
N ASN A 652 17.47 8.60 -4.25
CA ASN A 652 16.12 8.90 -4.76
C ASN A 652 16.12 9.54 -6.16
N VAL A 653 17.30 9.76 -6.77
CA VAL A 653 17.40 10.47 -8.06
C VAL A 653 17.23 9.51 -9.24
N VAL A 654 16.38 9.85 -10.21
CA VAL A 654 16.02 9.00 -11.34
C VAL A 654 16.07 9.77 -12.67
N PRO A 655 16.42 9.11 -13.78
CA PRO A 655 16.50 9.76 -15.10
C PRO A 655 15.13 10.07 -15.71
N ARG A 656 14.07 9.40 -15.24
CA ARG A 656 12.70 9.51 -15.73
C ARG A 656 11.72 9.32 -14.58
N LEU A 657 10.70 10.15 -14.54
CA LEU A 657 9.54 10.02 -13.66
C LEU A 657 8.36 9.55 -14.51
N ASN A 658 7.69 8.48 -14.09
CA ASN A 658 6.52 7.99 -14.78
C ASN A 658 5.37 7.92 -13.78
N SER A 659 4.33 8.73 -14.03
CA SER A 659 3.17 8.84 -13.15
C SER A 659 2.45 7.50 -12.98
N LEU A 660 2.46 6.61 -13.99
CA LEU A 660 1.89 5.27 -13.89
C LEU A 660 2.65 4.37 -12.90
N ILE A 661 3.95 4.57 -12.68
CA ILE A 661 4.73 3.76 -11.74
C ILE A 661 4.60 4.29 -10.32
N LEU A 662 4.60 5.62 -10.18
CA LEU A 662 4.66 6.33 -8.91
C LEU A 662 3.27 6.55 -8.27
N HIS A 663 2.25 6.91 -9.06
CA HIS A 663 0.94 7.31 -8.55
C HIS A 663 -0.16 6.25 -8.69
N THR A 664 0.10 5.14 -9.39
CA THR A 664 -0.90 4.05 -9.49
C THR A 664 -1.01 3.31 -8.16
N GLU A 665 -2.24 3.16 -7.67
CA GLU A 665 -2.53 2.32 -6.49
C GLU A 665 -1.99 0.91 -6.70
N PRO A 666 -1.13 0.41 -5.79
CA PRO A 666 -0.41 -0.82 -6.03
C PRO A 666 -1.32 -2.03 -5.88
N GLN A 667 -1.54 -2.77 -6.97
CA GLN A 667 -2.23 -4.05 -6.94
C GLN A 667 -1.20 -5.19 -6.78
N TYR A 668 -1.11 -5.78 -5.59
CA TYR A 668 -0.21 -6.91 -5.34
C TYR A 668 -0.88 -8.26 -5.62
N LEU A 669 -0.15 -9.12 -6.33
CA LEU A 669 -0.53 -10.51 -6.58
C LEU A 669 -0.20 -11.38 -5.36
N ASN A 670 -1.13 -12.24 -4.97
CA ASN A 670 -0.85 -13.27 -3.99
C ASN A 670 -0.22 -14.49 -4.68
N LEU A 671 1.09 -14.65 -4.50
CA LEU A 671 1.91 -15.67 -5.17
C LEU A 671 2.06 -16.98 -4.35
N ILE A 672 1.32 -17.12 -3.25
CA ILE A 672 1.42 -18.22 -2.31
C ILE A 672 0.29 -19.23 -2.60
N SER A 673 0.64 -20.50 -2.85
CA SER A 673 -0.37 -21.54 -3.10
C SER A 673 -1.19 -21.84 -1.84
N SER A 674 -2.49 -22.09 -2.03
CA SER A 674 -3.40 -22.50 -0.95
C SER A 674 -3.35 -24.01 -0.66
N SER A 675 -2.97 -24.84 -1.65
CA SER A 675 -2.70 -26.30 -1.57
C SER A 675 -2.80 -27.02 -2.92
N VAL A 676 -3.41 -26.40 -3.94
CA VAL A 676 -3.69 -27.05 -5.24
C VAL A 676 -2.53 -26.85 -6.20
N THR A 677 -1.96 -27.95 -6.68
CA THR A 677 -0.97 -27.95 -7.77
C THR A 677 -1.64 -28.31 -9.08
N ALA A 678 -1.49 -27.46 -10.09
CA ALA A 678 -1.90 -27.74 -11.46
C ALA A 678 -0.71 -27.53 -12.38
N GLU A 679 -0.60 -28.37 -13.41
CA GLU A 679 0.37 -28.17 -14.47
C GLU A 679 -0.12 -27.05 -15.41
N ILE A 680 0.78 -26.19 -15.87
CA ILE A 680 0.44 -25.05 -16.75
C ILE A 680 -0.21 -25.48 -18.08
N GLU A 681 0.09 -26.68 -18.55
CA GLU A 681 -0.44 -27.25 -19.79
C GLU A 681 -1.89 -27.77 -19.64
N ASP A 682 -2.35 -28.02 -18.40
CA ASP A 682 -3.73 -28.41 -18.11
C ASP A 682 -4.63 -27.19 -17.92
N PHE A 683 -5.03 -26.62 -19.05
CA PHE A 683 -5.98 -25.50 -19.10
C PHE A 683 -7.30 -25.81 -18.39
N SER A 684 -7.74 -27.07 -18.39
CA SER A 684 -9.03 -27.44 -17.82
C SER A 684 -9.02 -27.28 -16.30
N THR A 685 -8.01 -27.84 -15.63
CA THR A 685 -7.84 -27.67 -14.18
C THR A 685 -7.53 -26.22 -13.82
N PHE A 686 -6.65 -25.56 -14.59
CA PHE A 686 -6.31 -24.15 -14.35
C PHE A 686 -7.53 -23.21 -14.38
N SER A 687 -8.50 -23.49 -15.27
CA SER A 687 -9.70 -22.65 -15.40
C SER A 687 -10.59 -22.61 -14.15
N PHE A 688 -10.52 -23.65 -13.30
CA PHE A 688 -11.28 -23.75 -12.06
C PHE A 688 -10.55 -23.22 -10.82
N LEU A 689 -9.25 -22.92 -10.94
CA LEU A 689 -8.47 -22.35 -9.85
C LEU A 689 -8.93 -20.93 -9.50
N ASP A 690 -8.73 -20.54 -8.25
CA ASP A 690 -8.91 -19.17 -7.79
C ASP A 690 -7.75 -18.28 -8.25
N SER A 691 -7.87 -16.95 -8.09
CA SER A 691 -6.81 -16.04 -8.56
C SER A 691 -5.48 -16.22 -7.82
N GLN A 692 -5.50 -16.66 -6.56
CA GLN A 692 -4.31 -16.94 -5.76
C GLN A 692 -3.55 -18.15 -6.31
N ASP A 693 -4.21 -19.29 -6.52
CA ASP A 693 -3.59 -20.49 -7.06
C ASP A 693 -3.20 -20.32 -8.52
N LYS A 694 -3.99 -19.59 -9.32
CA LYS A 694 -3.59 -19.19 -10.69
C LYS A 694 -2.25 -18.45 -10.69
N SER A 695 -2.09 -17.47 -9.80
CA SER A 695 -0.86 -16.69 -9.66
C SER A 695 0.33 -17.56 -9.22
N SER A 696 0.11 -18.47 -8.27
CA SER A 696 1.12 -19.42 -7.83
C SER A 696 1.56 -20.38 -8.93
N VAL A 697 0.63 -20.92 -9.73
CA VAL A 697 0.93 -21.83 -10.85
C VAL A 697 1.78 -21.11 -11.90
N ILE A 698 1.40 -19.89 -12.28
CA ILE A 698 2.19 -19.07 -13.21
C ILE A 698 3.60 -18.82 -12.66
N ALA A 699 3.72 -18.42 -11.38
CA ALA A 699 5.01 -18.17 -10.74
C ALA A 699 5.92 -19.40 -10.71
N GLN A 700 5.37 -20.60 -10.45
CA GLN A 700 6.12 -21.85 -10.39
C GLN A 700 6.56 -22.36 -11.78
N SER A 701 5.76 -22.08 -12.80
CA SER A 701 6.03 -22.51 -14.18
C SER A 701 6.88 -21.52 -15.00
N MET A 702 7.21 -20.37 -14.43
CA MET A 702 7.92 -19.30 -15.13
C MET A 702 9.40 -19.64 -15.34
N HIS A 703 9.89 -19.41 -16.56
CA HIS A 703 11.31 -19.44 -16.87
C HIS A 703 11.86 -18.01 -16.87
N TYR A 704 12.97 -17.81 -16.15
CA TYR A 704 13.56 -16.48 -15.98
C TYR A 704 14.85 -16.36 -16.78
N LEU A 705 15.02 -15.19 -17.39
CA LEU A 705 16.30 -14.72 -17.91
C LEU A 705 17.00 -13.93 -16.81
N THR A 706 18.26 -14.24 -16.52
CA THR A 706 19.10 -13.51 -15.55
C THR A 706 20.31 -12.85 -16.24
N ALA A 707 21.01 -11.96 -15.53
CA ALA A 707 22.28 -11.37 -15.98
C ALA A 707 23.41 -12.39 -15.98
N GLU A 708 23.57 -13.08 -14.85
CA GLU A 708 24.53 -14.16 -14.67
C GLU A 708 23.81 -15.42 -14.19
N ASP A 709 24.41 -16.57 -14.47
CA ASP A 709 23.95 -17.86 -13.93
C ASP A 709 24.32 -17.90 -12.42
N ASP A 710 23.42 -18.41 -11.57
CA ASP A 710 23.59 -18.61 -10.11
C ASP A 710 23.56 -17.37 -9.17
N VAL A 711 23.28 -16.16 -9.66
CA VAL A 711 23.11 -14.97 -8.79
C VAL A 711 21.66 -14.81 -8.31
N VAL A 712 21.47 -14.58 -7.01
CA VAL A 712 20.16 -14.24 -6.43
C VAL A 712 19.75 -12.84 -6.89
N SER A 713 18.82 -12.80 -7.84
CA SER A 713 18.15 -11.58 -8.29
C SER A 713 17.17 -11.11 -7.23
N ALA A 714 17.28 -9.84 -6.82
CA ALA A 714 16.40 -9.20 -5.84
C ALA A 714 15.07 -8.75 -6.48
N VAL A 715 15.12 -8.38 -7.77
CA VAL A 715 13.98 -7.83 -8.51
C VAL A 715 13.56 -8.81 -9.60
N THR A 716 12.27 -9.14 -9.60
CA THR A 716 11.64 -10.00 -10.60
C THR A 716 10.64 -9.18 -11.40
N VAL A 717 10.88 -9.05 -12.71
CA VAL A 717 9.99 -8.34 -13.63
C VAL A 717 9.32 -9.35 -14.56
N TRP A 718 7.99 -9.36 -14.62
CA TRP A 718 7.24 -10.07 -15.66
C TRP A 718 6.67 -9.07 -16.67
N ILE A 719 6.92 -9.33 -17.95
CA ILE A 719 6.34 -8.54 -19.04
C ILE A 719 5.13 -9.28 -19.59
N VAL A 720 4.00 -8.58 -19.63
CA VAL A 720 2.73 -9.06 -20.19
C VAL A 720 2.50 -8.32 -21.51
N ALA A 721 2.59 -9.03 -22.63
CA ALA A 721 2.34 -8.41 -23.94
C ALA A 721 1.95 -9.45 -25.00
N ASP A 722 1.50 -8.95 -26.16
CA ASP A 722 1.44 -9.70 -27.40
C ASP A 722 2.75 -9.51 -28.17
N PHE A 723 3.65 -10.50 -28.15
CA PHE A 723 4.97 -10.41 -28.79
C PHE A 723 4.92 -10.63 -30.31
N ASP A 724 3.77 -11.07 -30.82
CA ASP A 724 3.51 -11.10 -32.26
C ASP A 724 3.11 -9.70 -32.78
N MET A 725 2.83 -8.74 -31.88
CA MET A 725 2.60 -7.33 -32.23
C MET A 725 3.86 -6.45 -32.06
N PRO A 726 4.02 -5.37 -32.85
CA PRO A 726 5.19 -4.48 -32.77
C PRO A 726 5.38 -3.85 -31.37
N SER A 727 4.29 -3.49 -30.70
CA SER A 727 4.32 -2.90 -29.36
C SER A 727 4.93 -3.83 -28.31
N GLY A 728 4.57 -5.13 -28.35
CA GLY A 728 5.14 -6.13 -27.44
C GLY A 728 6.61 -6.41 -27.71
N ARG A 729 7.02 -6.43 -28.99
CA ARG A 729 8.45 -6.57 -29.36
C ARG A 729 9.29 -5.39 -28.92
N LYS A 730 8.79 -4.15 -29.07
CA LYS A 730 9.47 -2.95 -28.60
C LYS A 730 9.67 -2.98 -27.08
N LEU A 731 8.65 -3.40 -26.33
CA LEU A 731 8.75 -3.56 -24.88
C LEU A 731 9.80 -4.61 -24.48
N LEU A 732 9.81 -5.77 -25.14
CA LEU A 732 10.83 -6.80 -24.93
C LEU A 732 12.23 -6.27 -25.23
N SER A 733 12.41 -5.52 -26.32
CA SER A 733 13.69 -4.91 -26.69
C SER A 733 14.20 -3.95 -25.62
N ASN A 734 13.33 -3.10 -25.09
CA ASN A 734 13.68 -2.13 -24.05
C ASN A 734 14.04 -2.83 -22.72
N ALA A 735 13.30 -3.88 -22.34
CA ALA A 735 13.63 -4.69 -21.19
C ALA A 735 14.99 -5.39 -21.32
N LEU A 736 15.28 -5.95 -22.49
CA LEU A 736 16.57 -6.61 -22.75
C LEU A 736 17.75 -5.64 -22.74
N LYS A 737 17.55 -4.37 -23.12
CA LYS A 737 18.57 -3.31 -22.99
C LYS A 737 18.81 -2.95 -21.53
N HIS A 738 17.76 -2.80 -20.74
CA HIS A 738 17.87 -2.55 -19.29
C HIS A 738 18.66 -3.66 -18.57
N MET A 739 18.44 -4.92 -18.96
CA MET A 739 19.18 -6.06 -18.40
C MET A 739 20.68 -6.10 -18.73
N GLU A 740 21.19 -5.25 -19.64
CA GLU A 740 22.63 -5.08 -19.83
C GLU A 740 23.27 -4.21 -18.75
N THR A 741 22.50 -3.26 -18.21
CA THR A 741 22.96 -2.36 -17.15
C THR A 741 22.68 -2.90 -15.76
N SER A 742 21.58 -3.63 -15.58
CA SER A 742 21.14 -4.14 -14.27
C SER A 742 21.70 -5.54 -13.96
N VAL A 743 22.20 -5.74 -12.74
CA VAL A 743 22.65 -7.08 -12.24
C VAL A 743 21.60 -7.72 -11.32
N HIS A 744 20.70 -6.94 -10.73
CA HIS A 744 19.75 -7.41 -9.71
C HIS A 744 18.41 -7.90 -10.27
N THR A 745 18.16 -7.66 -11.57
CA THR A 745 16.89 -7.92 -12.22
C THR A 745 16.89 -9.25 -12.99
N ARG A 746 15.81 -10.03 -12.81
CA ARG A 746 15.47 -11.17 -13.67
C ARG A 746 14.15 -10.93 -14.39
N LEU A 747 14.05 -11.44 -15.62
CA LEU A 747 12.93 -11.20 -16.53
C LEU A 747 12.13 -12.49 -16.80
N GLY A 748 10.82 -12.43 -16.59
CA GLY A 748 9.84 -13.44 -17.01
C GLY A 748 8.88 -12.89 -18.07
N ILE A 749 8.25 -13.79 -18.84
CA ILE A 749 7.37 -13.42 -19.95
C ILE A 749 5.99 -14.07 -19.81
N ILE A 750 4.95 -13.26 -19.89
CA ILE A 750 3.54 -13.67 -19.93
C ILE A 750 2.96 -13.26 -21.28
N TYR A 751 2.26 -14.20 -21.92
CA TYR A 751 1.76 -14.05 -23.28
C TYR A 751 0.29 -13.61 -23.23
N ASN A 752 -0.03 -12.44 -23.78
CA ASN A 752 -1.40 -11.93 -23.85
C ASN A 752 -1.83 -11.65 -25.31
N PRO A 753 -1.98 -12.70 -26.14
CA PRO A 753 -2.23 -12.55 -27.58
C PRO A 753 -3.57 -11.84 -27.87
N THR A 754 -3.57 -10.98 -28.88
CA THR A 754 -4.73 -10.21 -29.34
C THR A 754 -5.64 -11.03 -30.24
N LEU A 755 -5.03 -11.82 -31.14
CA LEU A 755 -5.74 -12.66 -32.11
C LEU A 755 -6.10 -14.02 -31.51
N LYS A 756 -6.97 -14.77 -32.20
CA LYS A 756 -7.30 -16.15 -31.80
C LYS A 756 -6.04 -17.00 -31.75
N ILE A 757 -5.86 -17.70 -30.62
CA ILE A 757 -4.67 -18.49 -30.34
C ILE A 757 -4.65 -19.75 -31.20
N ASN A 758 -3.91 -19.67 -32.30
CA ASN A 758 -3.66 -20.74 -33.27
C ASN A 758 -2.16 -20.82 -33.59
N GLU A 759 -1.74 -21.85 -34.34
CA GLU A 759 -0.34 -22.06 -34.72
C GLU A 759 0.24 -20.97 -35.61
N GLU A 760 -0.59 -20.42 -36.48
CA GLU A 760 -0.18 -19.39 -37.43
C GLU A 760 -0.04 -17.99 -36.79
N ASN A 761 -0.72 -17.75 -35.66
CA ASN A 761 -0.79 -16.41 -35.04
C ASN A 761 0.13 -16.22 -33.83
N THR A 762 0.85 -17.25 -33.42
CA THR A 762 1.68 -17.25 -32.18
C THR A 762 3.13 -17.63 -32.48
N VAL A 763 3.60 -17.34 -33.69
CA VAL A 763 4.88 -17.81 -34.23
C VAL A 763 6.04 -17.26 -33.41
N ILE A 764 6.04 -15.97 -33.11
CA ILE A 764 7.10 -15.32 -32.33
C ILE A 764 6.98 -15.74 -30.86
N SER A 765 5.77 -15.71 -30.30
CA SER A 765 5.52 -16.13 -28.91
C SER A 765 5.97 -17.58 -28.65
N ARG A 766 5.76 -18.51 -29.59
CA ARG A 766 6.29 -19.88 -29.54
C ARG A 766 7.81 -19.93 -29.64
N GLY A 767 8.39 -19.11 -30.51
CA GLY A 767 9.84 -18.99 -30.66
C GLY A 767 10.51 -18.57 -29.36
N ILE A 768 9.92 -17.59 -28.67
CA ILE A 768 10.36 -17.11 -27.37
C ILE A 768 10.26 -18.24 -26.33
N LEU A 769 9.10 -18.88 -26.18
CA LEU A 769 8.92 -19.96 -25.20
C LEU A 769 9.85 -21.15 -25.45
N ALA A 770 10.00 -21.58 -26.71
CA ALA A 770 10.94 -22.62 -27.08
C ALA A 770 12.38 -22.22 -26.74
N ALA A 771 12.74 -20.95 -26.91
CA ALA A 771 14.08 -20.47 -26.59
C ALA A 771 14.37 -20.57 -25.08
N PHE A 772 13.42 -20.18 -24.22
CA PHE A 772 13.54 -20.32 -22.77
C PHE A 772 13.75 -21.77 -22.32
N LEU A 773 13.15 -22.73 -23.04
CA LEU A 773 13.24 -24.16 -22.71
C LEU A 773 14.53 -24.83 -23.19
N THR A 774 15.21 -24.29 -24.20
CA THR A 774 16.34 -24.98 -24.86
C THR A 774 17.69 -24.31 -24.69
N HIS A 775 17.75 -23.00 -24.43
CA HIS A 775 19.00 -22.23 -24.41
C HIS A 775 19.38 -21.74 -23.01
N LYS A 776 20.69 -21.61 -22.77
CA LYS A 776 21.24 -20.93 -21.58
C LYS A 776 21.08 -19.42 -21.68
N ASN A 777 21.12 -18.70 -20.54
CA ASN A 777 20.80 -17.28 -20.43
C ASN A 777 21.56 -16.36 -21.41
N SER A 778 22.86 -16.56 -21.60
CA SER A 778 23.68 -15.74 -22.51
C SER A 778 23.27 -15.88 -23.98
N LEU A 779 23.02 -17.10 -24.45
CA LEU A 779 22.54 -17.39 -25.80
C LEU A 779 21.08 -17.00 -25.99
N LEU A 780 20.26 -17.21 -24.96
CA LEU A 780 18.85 -16.84 -24.92
C LEU A 780 18.68 -15.33 -25.11
N ARG A 781 19.41 -14.51 -24.36
CA ARG A 781 19.36 -13.04 -24.46
C ARG A 781 19.64 -12.55 -25.89
N ARG A 782 20.69 -13.09 -26.53
CA ARG A 782 21.06 -12.74 -27.91
C ARG A 782 19.94 -13.10 -28.90
N PHE A 783 19.35 -14.28 -28.75
CA PHE A 783 18.28 -14.72 -29.64
C PHE A 783 16.97 -13.95 -29.43
N LEU A 784 16.60 -13.63 -28.19
CA LEU A 784 15.45 -12.78 -27.91
C LEU A 784 15.60 -11.38 -28.50
N ARG A 785 16.83 -10.84 -28.55
CA ARG A 785 17.11 -9.57 -29.23
C ARG A 785 16.87 -9.65 -30.72
N GLU A 786 17.28 -10.74 -31.37
CA GLU A 786 17.01 -10.95 -32.80
C GLU A 786 15.51 -11.11 -33.06
N LEU A 787 14.77 -11.82 -32.20
CA LEU A 787 13.30 -11.97 -32.31
C LEU A 787 12.53 -10.67 -32.03
N ALA A 788 13.09 -9.75 -31.24
CA ALA A 788 12.48 -8.46 -30.95
C ALA A 788 12.66 -7.42 -32.07
N LYS A 789 13.49 -7.68 -33.09
CA LYS A 789 13.65 -6.78 -34.25
C LYS A 789 12.46 -6.90 -35.21
N GLU A 790 12.06 -5.76 -35.75
CA GLU A 790 10.93 -5.70 -36.70
C GLU A 790 11.25 -6.39 -38.03
N GLU A 791 12.49 -6.22 -38.52
CA GLU A 791 12.98 -6.88 -39.74
C GLU A 791 12.88 -8.41 -39.67
N THR A 792 13.25 -8.98 -38.51
CA THR A 792 13.16 -10.43 -38.27
C THR A 792 11.70 -10.90 -38.24
N ALA A 793 10.81 -10.13 -37.61
CA ALA A 793 9.39 -10.45 -37.57
C ALA A 793 8.78 -10.43 -38.98
N GLU A 794 9.06 -9.41 -39.79
CA GLU A 794 8.61 -9.32 -41.18
C GLU A 794 9.12 -10.49 -42.03
N ALA A 795 10.38 -10.88 -41.88
CA ALA A 795 10.96 -12.04 -42.57
C ALA A 795 10.25 -13.35 -42.18
N ILE A 796 9.96 -13.56 -40.89
CA ILE A 796 9.22 -14.72 -40.39
C ILE A 796 7.79 -14.74 -40.95
N TYR A 797 7.09 -13.60 -40.97
CA TYR A 797 5.74 -13.52 -41.55
C TYR A 797 5.73 -13.71 -43.06
N SER A 798 6.83 -13.38 -43.76
CA SER A 798 7.00 -13.63 -45.20
C SER A 798 7.29 -15.08 -45.56
N GLY A 799 7.50 -15.96 -44.57
CA GLY A 799 7.65 -17.41 -44.75
C GLY A 799 9.05 -17.97 -44.44
N GLU A 800 9.97 -17.16 -43.91
CA GLU A 800 11.25 -17.68 -43.44
C GLU A 800 11.10 -18.56 -42.19
N LYS A 801 11.87 -19.65 -42.13
CA LYS A 801 11.85 -20.54 -40.97
C LYS A 801 12.63 -19.92 -39.83
N ILE A 802 12.03 -19.79 -38.65
CA ILE A 802 12.64 -19.20 -37.44
C ILE A 802 14.06 -19.74 -37.08
N LYS A 803 14.38 -20.97 -37.51
CA LYS A 803 15.70 -21.60 -37.32
C LYS A 803 16.85 -20.97 -38.11
N THR A 804 16.58 -20.17 -39.13
CA THR A 804 17.60 -19.43 -39.90
C THR A 804 18.28 -18.38 -39.02
N PHE A 805 17.55 -17.82 -38.07
CA PHE A 805 18.03 -16.79 -37.13
C PHE A 805 18.78 -17.37 -35.91
N LEU A 806 18.93 -18.70 -35.81
CA LEU A 806 19.72 -19.33 -34.75
C LEU A 806 21.22 -19.34 -35.11
N ASN A 807 22.05 -18.86 -34.18
CA ASN A 807 23.51 -18.88 -34.28
C ASN A 807 24.07 -20.31 -34.35
N MET A 808 25.31 -20.47 -34.83
CA MET A 808 25.97 -21.78 -34.94
C MET A 808 26.14 -22.50 -33.59
N GLU A 809 26.24 -21.76 -32.48
CA GLU A 809 26.41 -22.29 -31.12
C GLU A 809 25.11 -22.80 -30.47
N MET A 810 23.96 -22.59 -31.12
CA MET A 810 22.65 -22.94 -30.58
C MET A 810 22.19 -24.31 -31.09
N ASP A 811 21.58 -25.12 -30.21
CA ASP A 811 21.07 -26.45 -30.60
C ASP A 811 19.79 -26.31 -31.43
N LYS A 812 19.98 -26.23 -32.75
CA LYS A 812 18.91 -26.09 -33.74
C LYS A 812 17.92 -27.25 -33.70
N ASN A 813 18.38 -28.47 -33.40
CA ASN A 813 17.55 -29.67 -33.41
C ASN A 813 16.67 -29.73 -32.16
N ALA A 814 17.23 -29.43 -30.98
CA ALA A 814 16.47 -29.35 -29.74
C ALA A 814 15.42 -28.23 -29.82
N PHE A 815 15.80 -27.06 -30.34
CA PHE A 815 14.88 -25.95 -30.54
C PHE A 815 13.74 -26.30 -31.52
N GLU A 816 14.04 -26.84 -32.70
CA GLU A 816 13.00 -27.21 -33.69
C GLU A 816 12.05 -28.27 -33.14
N LYS A 817 12.57 -29.26 -32.38
CA LYS A 817 11.74 -30.25 -31.70
C LYS A 817 10.82 -29.59 -30.67
N LYS A 818 11.33 -28.66 -29.85
CA LYS A 818 10.48 -27.99 -28.85
C LYS A 818 9.50 -27.01 -29.47
N TYR A 819 9.91 -26.20 -30.41
CA TYR A 819 9.05 -25.27 -31.15
C TYR A 819 7.83 -25.98 -31.77
N ASN A 820 8.03 -27.16 -32.35
CA ASN A 820 6.95 -27.95 -32.95
C ASN A 820 6.09 -28.73 -31.93
N THR A 821 6.52 -28.84 -30.67
CA THR A 821 5.80 -29.59 -29.62
C THR A 821 5.16 -28.69 -28.57
N VAL A 822 5.45 -27.39 -28.55
CA VAL A 822 4.82 -26.42 -27.66
C VAL A 822 3.32 -26.37 -27.95
N GLY A 823 2.53 -26.79 -26.96
CA GLY A 823 1.08 -26.80 -27.05
C GLY A 823 0.46 -25.41 -26.96
N VAL A 824 -0.70 -25.23 -27.59
CA VAL A 824 -1.48 -23.98 -27.57
C VAL A 824 -2.03 -23.66 -26.17
N ASN A 825 -2.14 -24.68 -25.31
CA ASN A 825 -2.75 -24.56 -23.99
C ASN A 825 -2.03 -23.57 -23.08
N ILE A 826 -0.68 -23.49 -23.13
CA ILE A 826 0.10 -22.57 -22.30
C ILE A 826 -0.31 -21.11 -22.57
N PHE A 827 -0.47 -20.74 -23.85
CA PHE A 827 -0.91 -19.40 -24.23
C PHE A 827 -2.35 -19.11 -23.81
N ARG A 828 -3.24 -20.13 -23.83
CA ARG A 828 -4.61 -20.01 -23.30
C ARG A 828 -4.61 -19.81 -21.79
N THR A 829 -3.75 -20.53 -21.07
CA THR A 829 -3.55 -20.41 -19.63
C THR A 829 -3.06 -18.99 -19.27
N HIS A 830 -2.04 -18.48 -19.98
CA HIS A 830 -1.54 -17.12 -19.78
C HIS A 830 -2.59 -16.05 -20.10
N GLN A 831 -3.35 -16.20 -21.19
CA GLN A 831 -4.43 -15.28 -21.53
C GLN A 831 -5.54 -15.28 -20.46
N LEU A 832 -5.91 -16.45 -19.94
CA LEU A 832 -6.90 -16.55 -18.86
C LEU A 832 -6.38 -15.90 -17.57
N PHE A 833 -5.10 -16.09 -17.23
CA PHE A 833 -4.46 -15.40 -16.10
C PHE A 833 -4.54 -13.88 -16.24
N CYS A 834 -4.23 -13.35 -17.43
CA CYS A 834 -4.32 -11.92 -17.71
C CYS A 834 -5.74 -11.38 -17.50
N GLN A 835 -6.76 -12.12 -17.92
CA GLN A 835 -8.16 -11.71 -17.80
C GLN A 835 -8.70 -11.83 -16.37
N ASP A 836 -8.45 -12.97 -15.73
CA ASP A 836 -9.04 -13.29 -14.43
C ASP A 836 -8.29 -12.63 -13.28
N VAL A 837 -6.95 -12.57 -13.32
CA VAL A 837 -6.13 -12.06 -12.22
C VAL A 837 -5.75 -10.59 -12.46
N LEU A 838 -5.10 -10.31 -13.59
CA LEU A 838 -4.61 -8.96 -13.91
C LEU A 838 -5.71 -8.01 -14.42
N LYS A 839 -6.90 -8.53 -14.69
CA LYS A 839 -8.04 -7.80 -15.30
C LYS A 839 -7.67 -7.10 -16.61
N LEU A 840 -6.69 -7.63 -17.34
CA LEU A 840 -6.24 -7.14 -18.63
C LEU A 840 -7.04 -7.76 -19.79
N GLN A 841 -7.40 -6.91 -20.76
CA GLN A 841 -7.98 -7.38 -22.02
C GLN A 841 -6.91 -8.01 -22.93
N PRO A 842 -7.30 -8.94 -23.83
CA PRO A 842 -6.40 -9.48 -24.86
C PRO A 842 -5.65 -8.38 -25.63
N GLY A 843 -4.34 -8.53 -25.80
CA GLY A 843 -3.49 -7.57 -26.51
C GLY A 843 -3.06 -6.34 -25.72
N LYS A 844 -3.61 -6.11 -24.52
CA LYS A 844 -3.14 -5.04 -23.64
C LYS A 844 -1.85 -5.44 -22.94
N VAL A 845 -1.02 -4.44 -22.72
CA VAL A 845 0.33 -4.58 -22.18
C VAL A 845 0.32 -4.25 -20.68
N GLY A 846 1.13 -4.96 -19.89
CA GLY A 846 1.32 -4.71 -18.47
C GLY A 846 2.66 -5.23 -17.97
N ILE A 847 3.07 -4.79 -16.80
CA ILE A 847 4.30 -5.23 -16.12
C ILE A 847 3.95 -5.68 -14.71
N VAL A 848 4.58 -6.74 -14.22
CA VAL A 848 4.53 -7.13 -12.81
C VAL A 848 5.93 -7.06 -12.23
N SER A 849 6.15 -6.32 -11.14
CA SER A 849 7.43 -6.23 -10.44
C SER A 849 7.30 -6.73 -9.01
N ASN A 850 7.99 -7.81 -8.65
CA ASN A 850 7.85 -8.51 -7.36
C ASN A 850 6.38 -8.68 -6.89
N GLY A 851 5.49 -9.04 -7.82
CA GLY A 851 4.06 -9.20 -7.56
C GLY A 851 3.24 -7.90 -7.61
N LYS A 852 3.83 -6.71 -7.64
CA LYS A 852 3.14 -5.44 -7.92
C LYS A 852 2.78 -5.37 -9.40
N PHE A 853 1.49 -5.33 -9.72
CA PHE A 853 1.00 -5.17 -11.08
C PHE A 853 0.91 -3.69 -11.48
N LEU A 854 1.40 -3.37 -12.67
CA LEU A 854 1.42 -2.06 -13.31
C LEU A 854 0.80 -2.20 -14.71
N GLY A 855 -0.45 -1.76 -14.88
CA GLY A 855 -1.12 -1.79 -16.18
C GLY A 855 -2.62 -1.50 -16.09
N PRO A 856 -3.30 -1.31 -17.23
CA PRO A 856 -2.78 -1.40 -18.60
C PRO A 856 -1.86 -0.23 -18.98
N LEU A 857 -0.77 -0.52 -19.69
CA LEU A 857 0.15 0.51 -20.20
C LEU A 857 -0.43 1.15 -21.48
N HIS A 858 -0.62 2.47 -21.44
CA HIS A 858 -1.16 3.25 -22.56
C HIS A 858 -0.08 4.02 -23.33
N GLU A 859 1.04 4.32 -22.69
CA GLU A 859 2.16 5.06 -23.26
C GLU A 859 3.30 4.15 -23.70
N GLU A 860 4.22 4.70 -24.51
CA GLU A 860 5.46 4.00 -24.84
C GLU A 860 6.33 3.86 -23.60
N PHE A 861 6.73 2.63 -23.29
CA PHE A 861 7.58 2.33 -22.16
C PHE A 861 9.05 2.29 -22.60
N TYR A 862 9.90 3.10 -21.98
CA TYR A 862 11.31 3.28 -22.31
C TYR A 862 12.23 2.43 -21.40
N VAL A 863 13.54 2.48 -21.65
CA VAL A 863 14.54 1.73 -20.86
C VAL A 863 14.65 2.31 -19.45
N GLU A 864 14.53 3.63 -19.34
CA GLU A 864 14.58 4.41 -18.10
C GLU A 864 13.40 4.08 -17.18
N ASP A 865 12.24 3.71 -17.74
CA ASP A 865 11.09 3.27 -16.95
C ASP A 865 11.37 1.92 -16.25
N PHE A 866 12.10 1.01 -16.89
CA PHE A 866 12.55 -0.23 -16.23
C PHE A 866 13.53 0.05 -15.10
N HIS A 867 14.38 1.07 -15.25
CA HIS A 867 15.28 1.51 -14.18
C HIS A 867 14.50 2.08 -13.00
N LEU A 868 13.46 2.88 -13.26
CA LEU A 868 12.55 3.36 -12.22
C LEU A 868 11.84 2.20 -11.50
N ILE A 869 11.38 1.18 -12.23
CA ILE A 869 10.80 -0.03 -11.63
C ILE A 869 11.82 -0.76 -10.76
N GLU A 870 13.04 -0.99 -11.26
CA GLU A 870 14.08 -1.67 -10.50
C GLU A 870 14.38 -0.90 -9.21
N LYS A 871 14.51 0.42 -9.27
CA LYS A 871 14.84 1.28 -8.14
C LYS A 871 13.70 1.45 -7.13
N THR A 872 12.46 1.44 -7.60
CA THR A 872 11.27 1.46 -6.73
C THR A 872 11.06 0.13 -6.02
N THR A 873 11.31 -0.98 -6.71
CA THR A 873 11.20 -2.33 -6.13
C THR A 873 12.40 -2.68 -5.25
N PHE A 874 13.62 -2.35 -5.67
CA PHE A 874 14.86 -2.56 -4.90
C PHE A 874 15.01 -1.50 -3.79
N SER A 875 14.04 -1.51 -2.88
CA SER A 875 14.09 -0.72 -1.66
C SER A 875 14.99 -1.38 -0.60
N ASN A 876 15.38 -0.60 0.40
CA ASN A 876 16.09 -1.11 1.59
C ASN A 876 15.36 -2.31 2.26
N SER A 877 14.04 -2.47 2.05
CA SER A 877 13.30 -3.62 2.55
C SER A 877 13.55 -4.88 1.74
N VAL A 878 13.57 -4.79 0.42
CA VAL A 878 13.86 -5.94 -0.45
C VAL A 878 15.31 -6.38 -0.29
N GLU A 879 16.23 -5.43 -0.10
CA GLU A 879 17.62 -5.73 0.24
C GLU A 879 17.71 -6.51 1.56
N LYS A 880 17.05 -6.06 2.63
CA LYS A 880 16.98 -6.81 3.90
C LYS A 880 16.32 -8.18 3.76
N ILE A 881 15.26 -8.29 2.95
CA ILE A 881 14.60 -9.58 2.68
C ILE A 881 15.58 -10.51 1.98
N LYS A 882 16.32 -10.01 0.97
CA LYS A 882 17.35 -10.76 0.28
C LYS A 882 18.44 -11.24 1.25
N ASP A 883 18.96 -10.35 2.08
CA ASP A 883 19.99 -10.70 3.08
C ASP A 883 19.49 -11.78 4.05
N ILE A 884 18.25 -11.69 4.53
CA ILE A 884 17.66 -12.68 5.42
C ILE A 884 17.55 -14.03 4.71
N VAL A 885 17.10 -14.05 3.45
CA VAL A 885 16.92 -15.27 2.66
C VAL A 885 18.25 -15.91 2.27
N GLU A 886 19.28 -15.13 1.93
CA GLU A 886 20.62 -15.64 1.61
C GLU A 886 21.31 -16.29 2.82
N ASN A 887 21.04 -15.79 4.03
CA ASN A 887 21.54 -16.36 5.27
C ASN A 887 20.82 -17.65 5.70
N MET A 888 19.77 -18.08 4.98
CA MET A 888 19.06 -19.33 5.26
C MET A 888 19.66 -20.51 4.49
N GLU A 889 19.72 -21.68 5.12
CA GLU A 889 20.18 -22.93 4.51
C GLU A 889 19.14 -23.53 3.53
N ILE A 890 18.70 -22.74 2.53
CA ILE A 890 17.71 -23.14 1.52
C ILE A 890 18.40 -23.27 0.15
N ASN A 891 17.91 -24.19 -0.69
CA ASN A 891 18.43 -24.40 -2.05
C ASN A 891 18.48 -23.10 -2.88
N SER A 892 19.65 -22.78 -3.43
CA SER A 892 19.93 -21.54 -4.18
C SER A 892 18.98 -21.27 -5.35
N LYS A 893 18.48 -22.32 -6.01
CA LYS A 893 17.61 -22.20 -7.20
C LYS A 893 16.24 -21.57 -6.93
N HIS A 894 15.77 -21.58 -5.68
CA HIS A 894 14.48 -20.96 -5.30
C HIS A 894 14.67 -19.64 -4.53
N LEU A 895 15.93 -19.19 -4.41
CA LEU A 895 16.38 -17.90 -3.87
C LEU A 895 15.44 -16.74 -4.21
N SER A 896 15.51 -16.37 -5.48
CA SER A 896 14.81 -15.21 -6.03
C SER A 896 13.29 -15.39 -6.05
N ASP A 897 12.77 -16.62 -6.14
CA ASP A 897 11.33 -16.87 -6.06
C ASP A 897 10.80 -16.62 -4.65
N LEU A 898 11.57 -16.97 -3.62
CA LEU A 898 11.23 -16.67 -2.23
C LEU A 898 11.26 -15.17 -1.96
N VAL A 899 12.29 -14.46 -2.43
CA VAL A 899 12.37 -12.99 -2.32
C VAL A 899 11.14 -12.34 -2.95
N MET A 900 10.79 -12.73 -4.18
CA MET A 900 9.60 -12.24 -4.88
C MET A 900 8.30 -12.49 -4.09
N LYS A 901 8.11 -13.70 -3.56
CA LYS A 901 6.90 -14.08 -2.82
C LYS A 901 6.78 -13.36 -1.48
N ILE A 902 7.89 -13.22 -0.76
CA ILE A 902 7.93 -12.51 0.53
C ILE A 902 7.68 -11.02 0.31
N ASP A 903 8.33 -10.41 -0.67
CA ASP A 903 8.13 -8.99 -0.98
C ASP A 903 6.67 -8.72 -1.38
N ALA A 904 6.09 -9.52 -2.29
CA ALA A 904 4.68 -9.39 -2.66
C ALA A 904 3.73 -9.50 -1.45
N LEU A 905 4.03 -10.41 -0.50
CA LEU A 905 3.23 -10.59 0.71
C LEU A 905 3.36 -9.39 1.65
N VAL A 906 4.59 -8.97 1.94
CA VAL A 906 4.92 -7.92 2.92
C VAL A 906 4.47 -6.55 2.41
N SER A 907 4.73 -6.25 1.13
CA SER A 907 4.37 -4.99 0.48
C SER A 907 2.87 -4.86 0.22
N SER A 908 2.09 -5.96 0.25
CA SER A 908 0.62 -5.92 0.17
C SER A 908 -0.07 -5.45 1.46
N LEU A 909 0.68 -5.29 2.55
CA LEU A 909 0.16 -4.95 3.88
C LEU A 909 0.32 -3.44 4.15
N PRO A 910 -0.49 -2.87 5.05
CA PRO A 910 -0.35 -1.48 5.45
C PRO A 910 1.07 -1.17 5.94
N VAL A 911 1.53 0.07 5.76
CA VAL A 911 2.87 0.54 6.14
C VAL A 911 3.17 0.23 7.62
N ARG A 912 4.37 -0.30 7.89
CA ARG A 912 4.80 -0.80 9.20
C ARG A 912 5.99 -0.04 9.75
N SER A 913 5.80 0.66 10.85
CA SER A 913 6.92 1.12 11.69
C SER A 913 7.07 0.17 12.89
N SER A 914 7.83 -0.91 12.71
CA SER A 914 8.14 -1.81 13.81
C SER A 914 9.32 -1.26 14.64
N GLN A 915 9.28 -1.48 15.95
CA GLN A 915 10.42 -1.24 16.82
C GLN A 915 10.67 -2.53 17.60
N PRO A 916 11.80 -3.21 17.37
CA PRO A 916 12.12 -4.42 18.11
C PRO A 916 12.41 -4.06 19.57
N ILE A 917 11.52 -4.47 20.46
CA ILE A 917 11.70 -4.30 21.91
C ILE A 917 12.31 -5.57 22.46
N THR A 918 13.46 -5.43 23.11
CA THR A 918 14.09 -6.50 23.87
C THR A 918 14.11 -6.08 25.33
N LEU A 919 13.43 -6.85 26.18
CA LEU A 919 13.56 -6.74 27.62
C LEU A 919 14.87 -7.42 28.04
N LEU A 920 15.48 -6.93 29.13
CA LEU A 920 16.59 -7.63 29.76
C LEU A 920 16.11 -9.03 30.18
N ARG A 921 16.95 -10.06 30.01
CA ARG A 921 16.60 -11.44 30.37
C ARG A 921 16.36 -11.53 31.88
N GLU A 922 15.30 -12.25 32.26
CA GLU A 922 15.00 -12.59 33.65
C GLU A 922 16.09 -13.57 34.16
N ASP A 923 16.90 -13.15 35.13
CA ASP A 923 17.93 -13.98 35.79
C ASP A 923 17.39 -14.60 37.11
N HIS A 924 16.10 -14.93 37.17
CA HIS A 924 15.41 -15.38 38.39
C HIS A 924 14.90 -16.82 38.35
#